data_AF-A0A938JJS0-F1
#
_entry.id   AF-A0A938JJS0-F1
#
_cell.length_a   1.000
_cell.length_b   1.000
_cell.length_c   1.000
_cell.angle_alpha   90.00
_cell.angle_beta   90.00
_cell.angle_gamma   90.00
#
_symmetry.space_group_name_H-M   'P 1'
#
loop_
_entity.id
_entity.type
_entity.pdbx_description
1 polymer ?
#
loop_
_entity_poly.entity_id
_entity_poly.type
_entity_poly.pdbx_seq_one_letter_code
_entity_poly.pdbx_strand_id
1 'polypeptide(L)'
;MREKLKSFFLKYKFSIFAFFSFFSPLVIYILTLERKVIGGDTTWYAIQIPQMYVLVPTGYPTFSFIGKLFSMIPLGDLAYRLNLISAIFGAFTILFIFLSINKLTNDKTISLAASLLFAFLPVFWNVANRLEFDTLNSFFIALTIFSIISYAEHTGNKSNIENKKYFISDKYFYLSFFSMGLSLTNHPIAFFVLPAFLIYIVIIDPKKFKCIKKIILSILFFIIPLISYIYIPIRSFQGFGNVNTFRDFINYITGRQVTGETFGGFYERSDLQQFLKVTSDFFLSIYKDFGIVLILIVFIGFLYLIKKNWKFLLISVLLIFFNVFIITQYLGWCPKNYTIDSIIILIIYLGFGFLAVKNFIYYFIGKLNSREKNTVKLSILRSTVSIILIIAFFTAPVLLAVNNYASLNKSKPEKIYLFWNDIFCTVENNSYIYTASSSENIGMFINLYEKTDKHIKYITSRETDYSVENIKGNLKQGKKVYLAGIEDFLIPHFNLEKIDSYHWDRFNENLIVYRVTGEKLQLEIEPVVTNPDIRFGDIFKIEYIIKNSHDKDLKITSIELSISKNLKFVEVDSRGFINQQPSLSGEKYMWVKEYIIEAESEINIIIKLRAQTPGQAEVKFSITSQDIYMNSPNIIVTVEK
;
A
#
# COMPACT_ATOMS: atom_id res chain seq x y z
N MET A 1 -27.29 39.54 26.97
CA MET A 1 -26.32 38.69 26.22
C MET A 1 -26.41 37.21 26.61
N ARG A 2 -26.29 36.86 27.90
CA ARG A 2 -26.33 35.46 28.42
C ARG A 2 -27.60 34.67 28.06
N GLU A 3 -28.78 35.27 28.20
CA GLU A 3 -30.08 34.65 27.82
C GLU A 3 -30.19 34.37 26.31
N LYS A 4 -29.73 35.31 25.47
CA LYS A 4 -29.68 35.15 24.01
C LYS A 4 -28.71 34.04 23.57
N LEU A 5 -27.54 33.95 24.21
CA LEU A 5 -26.59 32.85 23.99
C LEU A 5 -27.20 31.50 24.42
N LYS A 6 -27.85 31.43 25.59
CA LYS A 6 -28.50 30.21 26.06
C LYS A 6 -29.61 29.74 25.11
N SER A 7 -30.46 30.66 24.63
CA SER A 7 -31.52 30.31 23.67
C SER A 7 -30.95 29.87 22.32
N PHE A 8 -29.87 30.51 21.85
CA PHE A 8 -29.14 30.11 20.65
C PHE A 8 -28.57 28.69 20.78
N PHE A 9 -27.84 28.40 21.86
CA PHE A 9 -27.27 27.07 22.10
C PHE A 9 -28.33 25.98 22.19
N LEU A 10 -29.47 26.26 22.85
CA LEU A 10 -30.57 25.30 22.93
C LEU A 10 -31.22 25.04 21.57
N LYS A 11 -31.40 26.09 20.76
CA LYS A 11 -31.99 26.01 19.41
C LYS A 11 -31.10 25.24 18.43
N TYR A 12 -29.79 25.48 18.45
CA TYR A 12 -28.84 24.92 17.47
C TYR A 12 -27.99 23.78 18.04
N LYS A 13 -28.35 23.22 19.20
CA LYS A 13 -27.53 22.21 19.90
C LYS A 13 -27.11 21.05 19.00
N PHE A 14 -28.04 20.50 18.21
CA PHE A 14 -27.71 19.39 17.31
C PHE A 14 -26.70 19.81 16.23
N SER A 15 -26.93 20.95 15.57
CA SER A 15 -26.06 21.48 14.53
C SER A 15 -24.65 21.77 15.05
N ILE A 16 -24.52 22.25 16.28
CA ILE A 16 -23.23 22.49 16.93
C ILE A 16 -22.46 21.17 17.13
N PHE A 17 -23.11 20.13 17.64
CA PHE A 17 -22.45 18.83 17.83
C PHE A 17 -22.08 18.17 16.49
N ALA A 18 -22.96 18.28 15.48
CA ALA A 18 -22.66 17.82 14.12
C ALA A 18 -21.46 18.58 13.51
N PHE A 19 -21.40 19.89 13.70
CA PHE A 19 -20.26 20.71 13.30
C PHE A 19 -18.97 20.20 13.94
N PHE A 20 -18.95 20.00 15.26
CA PHE A 20 -17.76 19.47 15.93
C PHE A 20 -17.41 18.04 15.55
N SER A 21 -18.38 17.17 15.24
CA SER A 21 -18.08 15.81 14.76
C SER A 21 -17.38 15.80 13.40
N PHE A 22 -17.58 16.82 12.58
CA PHE A 22 -16.95 16.93 11.26
C PHE A 22 -15.66 17.76 11.32
N PHE A 23 -15.71 18.99 11.84
CA PHE A 23 -14.59 19.92 11.75
C PHE A 23 -13.45 19.60 12.70
N SER A 24 -13.71 19.04 13.89
CA SER A 24 -12.62 18.67 14.82
C SER A 24 -11.68 17.61 14.22
N PRO A 25 -12.17 16.46 13.71
CA PRO A 25 -11.29 15.51 13.05
C PRO A 25 -10.73 16.04 11.74
N LEU A 26 -11.50 16.78 10.92
CA LEU A 26 -10.99 17.36 9.67
C LEU A 26 -9.76 18.24 9.92
N VAL A 27 -9.82 19.14 10.90
CA VAL A 27 -8.69 20.02 11.23
C VAL A 27 -7.49 19.20 11.67
N ILE A 28 -7.67 18.20 12.54
CA ILE A 28 -6.57 17.37 13.02
C ILE A 28 -5.96 16.53 11.88
N TYR A 29 -6.78 15.94 11.01
CA TYR A 29 -6.33 15.20 9.84
C TYR A 29 -5.54 16.10 8.89
N ILE A 30 -6.02 17.31 8.59
CA ILE A 30 -5.29 18.27 7.74
C ILE A 30 -3.96 18.69 8.37
N LEU A 31 -3.93 18.93 9.69
CA LEU A 31 -2.70 19.32 10.40
C LEU A 31 -1.65 18.19 10.41
N THR A 32 -2.10 16.93 10.37
CA THR A 32 -1.24 15.75 10.40
C THR A 32 -1.11 15.06 9.04
N LEU A 33 -1.68 15.66 7.99
CA LEU A 33 -1.77 15.10 6.64
C LEU A 33 -0.40 14.92 6.02
N GLU A 34 -0.22 13.82 5.30
CA GLU A 34 0.90 13.61 4.42
C GLU A 34 0.94 14.71 3.34
N ARG A 35 2.00 15.51 3.29
CA ARG A 35 2.12 16.60 2.31
C ARG A 35 2.68 16.14 0.97
N LYS A 36 3.44 15.05 0.95
CA LYS A 36 4.14 14.51 -0.22
C LYS A 36 3.83 13.03 -0.41
N VAL A 37 4.35 12.43 -1.48
CA VAL A 37 4.23 10.98 -1.71
C VAL A 37 5.23 10.21 -0.85
N ILE A 38 4.92 8.95 -0.52
CA ILE A 38 5.66 8.12 0.46
C ILE A 38 6.08 6.74 -0.07
N GLY A 39 5.92 6.52 -1.37
CA GLY A 39 6.08 5.21 -2.01
C GLY A 39 4.86 4.31 -1.81
N GLY A 40 5.01 3.03 -2.20
CA GLY A 40 3.93 2.03 -2.17
C GLY A 40 2.73 2.39 -3.06
N ASP A 41 1.60 1.72 -2.84
CA ASP A 41 0.40 1.85 -3.69
C ASP A 41 -0.19 3.26 -3.70
N THR A 42 -0.18 3.95 -2.56
CA THR A 42 -0.59 5.35 -2.42
C THR A 42 0.07 6.25 -3.48
N THR A 43 1.35 6.03 -3.77
CA THR A 43 2.11 6.82 -4.74
C THR A 43 1.78 6.42 -6.17
N TRP A 44 1.55 5.13 -6.44
CA TRP A 44 1.06 4.69 -7.73
C TRP A 44 -0.30 5.30 -8.08
N TYR A 45 -1.22 5.36 -7.12
CA TYR A 45 -2.50 6.05 -7.31
C TYR A 45 -2.30 7.53 -7.61
N ALA A 46 -1.39 8.20 -6.89
CA ALA A 46 -1.08 9.61 -7.12
C ALA A 46 -0.49 9.89 -8.52
N ILE A 47 0.23 8.94 -9.10
CA ILE A 47 0.77 9.02 -10.46
C ILE A 47 -0.33 8.80 -11.51
N GLN A 48 -1.20 7.82 -11.28
CA GLN A 48 -2.15 7.32 -12.26
C GLN A 48 -3.42 8.18 -12.37
N ILE A 49 -3.93 8.67 -11.24
CA ILE A 49 -5.19 9.44 -11.15
C ILE A 49 -5.21 10.71 -12.02
N PRO A 50 -4.16 11.58 -12.03
CA PRO A 50 -4.19 12.81 -12.82
C PRO A 50 -4.39 12.56 -14.32
N GLN A 51 -3.83 11.46 -14.82
CA GLN A 51 -3.97 11.02 -16.21
C GLN A 51 -5.10 10.01 -16.40
N MET A 52 -5.88 9.70 -15.36
CA MET A 52 -6.97 8.72 -15.41
C MET A 52 -6.51 7.38 -15.99
N TYR A 53 -5.34 6.90 -15.57
CA TYR A 53 -4.94 5.51 -15.81
C TYR A 53 -5.89 4.57 -15.06
N VAL A 54 -6.15 3.42 -15.68
CA VAL A 54 -6.85 2.32 -15.02
C VAL A 54 -5.97 1.83 -13.88
N LEU A 55 -6.49 1.90 -12.65
CA LEU A 55 -5.75 1.54 -11.43
C LEU A 55 -5.52 0.01 -11.38
N VAL A 56 -5.04 -0.51 -10.24
CA VAL A 56 -5.05 -1.95 -10.00
C VAL A 56 -6.50 -2.46 -9.87
N PRO A 57 -6.79 -3.74 -10.22
CA PRO A 57 -8.13 -4.28 -10.07
C PRO A 57 -8.68 -4.11 -8.64
N THR A 58 -9.94 -3.72 -8.45
CA THR A 58 -11.02 -3.63 -9.45
C THR A 58 -11.12 -2.28 -10.17
N GLY A 59 -10.10 -1.43 -10.09
CA GLY A 59 -9.98 -0.15 -10.80
C GLY A 59 -10.51 1.06 -10.03
N TYR A 60 -11.38 0.84 -9.05
CA TYR A 60 -11.91 1.88 -8.15
C TYR A 60 -12.44 3.15 -8.89
N PRO A 61 -13.41 3.03 -9.81
CA PRO A 61 -13.90 4.16 -10.62
C PRO A 61 -14.25 5.42 -9.82
N THR A 62 -14.97 5.28 -8.71
CA THR A 62 -15.41 6.44 -7.92
C THR A 62 -14.24 7.15 -7.25
N PHE A 63 -13.28 6.38 -6.72
CA PHE A 63 -12.03 6.92 -6.19
C PHE A 63 -11.23 7.66 -7.26
N SER A 64 -11.10 7.06 -8.46
CA SER A 64 -10.41 7.66 -9.59
C SER A 64 -11.03 8.99 -10.03
N PHE A 65 -12.36 9.06 -10.17
CA PHE A 65 -13.04 10.28 -10.57
C PHE A 65 -12.95 11.39 -9.51
N ILE A 66 -13.13 11.06 -8.24
CA ILE A 66 -12.94 12.02 -7.14
C ILE A 66 -11.48 12.50 -7.12
N GLY A 67 -10.53 11.57 -7.27
CA GLY A 67 -9.11 11.87 -7.43
C GLY A 67 -8.83 12.88 -8.53
N LYS A 68 -9.40 12.67 -9.71
CA LYS A 68 -9.25 13.58 -10.85
C LYS A 68 -9.81 14.96 -10.54
N LEU A 69 -10.99 15.06 -9.92
CA LEU A 69 -11.56 16.35 -9.51
C LEU A 69 -10.63 17.08 -8.55
N PHE A 70 -10.09 16.39 -7.54
CA PHE A 70 -9.15 16.99 -6.58
C PHE A 70 -7.81 17.38 -7.21
N SER A 71 -7.32 16.61 -8.18
CA SER A 71 -6.10 16.96 -8.94
C SER A 71 -6.23 18.28 -9.71
N MET A 72 -7.46 18.71 -10.01
CA MET A 72 -7.76 19.94 -10.76
C MET A 72 -8.00 21.16 -9.86
N ILE A 73 -8.13 20.98 -8.54
CA ILE A 73 -8.30 22.10 -7.61
C ILE A 73 -6.96 22.85 -7.49
N PRO A 74 -6.92 24.19 -7.54
CA PRO A 74 -5.68 24.96 -7.42
C PRO A 74 -5.29 25.21 -5.95
N LEU A 75 -5.09 24.15 -5.16
CA LEU A 75 -4.78 24.24 -3.73
C LEU A 75 -3.53 23.44 -3.35
N GLY A 76 -2.39 24.09 -3.16
CA GLY A 76 -1.14 23.38 -2.82
C GLY A 76 -0.63 22.47 -3.95
N ASP A 77 0.35 21.62 -3.65
CA ASP A 77 0.90 20.69 -4.63
C ASP A 77 -0.05 19.52 -4.95
N LEU A 78 0.29 18.72 -5.96
CA LEU A 78 -0.57 17.61 -6.40
C LEU A 78 -0.74 16.53 -5.33
N ALA A 79 0.34 16.14 -4.63
CA ALA A 79 0.29 15.11 -3.61
C ALA A 79 -0.64 15.53 -2.46
N TYR A 80 -0.51 16.76 -1.99
CA TYR A 80 -1.36 17.34 -0.96
C TYR A 80 -2.85 17.31 -1.34
N ARG A 81 -3.19 17.72 -2.56
CA ARG A 81 -4.58 17.72 -3.07
C ARG A 81 -5.20 16.35 -3.08
N LEU A 82 -4.43 15.35 -3.49
CA LEU A 82 -4.89 13.97 -3.51
C LEU A 82 -5.03 13.40 -2.09
N ASN A 83 -4.07 13.65 -1.20
CA ASN A 83 -4.16 13.22 0.19
C ASN A 83 -5.35 13.86 0.94
N LEU A 84 -5.75 15.09 0.58
CA LEU A 84 -6.92 15.76 1.17
C LEU A 84 -8.24 14.99 0.99
N ILE A 85 -8.35 14.15 -0.05
CA ILE A 85 -9.53 13.32 -0.29
C ILE A 85 -9.83 12.49 0.97
N SER A 86 -8.81 11.81 1.49
CA SER A 86 -8.99 10.90 2.61
C SER A 86 -9.29 11.62 3.92
N ALA A 87 -8.72 12.82 4.15
CA ALA A 87 -9.07 13.63 5.31
C ALA A 87 -10.54 14.10 5.26
N ILE A 88 -11.03 14.52 4.09
CA ILE A 88 -12.39 15.03 3.91
C ILE A 88 -13.42 13.91 4.05
N PHE A 89 -13.23 12.79 3.34
CA PHE A 89 -14.15 11.65 3.44
C PHE A 89 -14.03 10.92 4.78
N GLY A 90 -12.84 10.95 5.39
CA GLY A 90 -12.63 10.55 6.79
C GLY A 90 -13.52 11.37 7.73
N ALA A 91 -13.50 12.71 7.64
CA ALA A 91 -14.36 13.57 8.45
C ALA A 91 -15.86 13.39 8.18
N PHE A 92 -16.26 13.17 6.92
CA PHE A 92 -17.65 12.83 6.60
C PHE A 92 -18.07 11.49 7.21
N THR A 93 -17.18 10.49 7.24
CA THR A 93 -17.42 9.22 7.94
C THR A 93 -17.76 9.48 9.41
N ILE A 94 -16.96 10.31 10.10
CA ILE A 94 -17.21 10.66 11.52
C ILE A 94 -18.57 11.33 11.71
N LEU A 95 -18.92 12.26 10.82
CA LEU A 95 -20.23 12.92 10.83
C LEU A 95 -21.36 11.90 10.71
N PHE A 96 -21.31 10.97 9.76
CA PHE A 96 -22.40 10.00 9.57
C PHE A 96 -22.47 8.95 10.67
N ILE A 97 -21.36 8.63 11.34
CA ILE A 97 -21.34 7.84 12.57
C ILE A 97 -22.05 8.60 13.70
N PHE A 98 -21.69 9.88 13.91
CA PHE A 98 -22.36 10.74 14.88
C PHE A 98 -23.88 10.80 14.63
N LEU A 99 -24.29 11.02 13.38
CA LEU A 99 -25.70 11.09 13.00
C LEU A 99 -26.43 9.76 13.28
N SER A 100 -25.80 8.63 12.96
CA SER A 100 -26.35 7.29 13.20
C SER A 100 -26.52 7.01 14.69
N ILE A 101 -25.49 7.25 15.50
CA ILE A 101 -25.55 7.03 16.95
C ILE A 101 -26.58 7.98 17.58
N ASN A 102 -26.65 9.25 17.16
CA ASN A 102 -27.62 10.19 17.72
C ASN A 102 -29.05 9.79 17.36
N LYS A 103 -29.28 9.24 16.17
CA LYS A 103 -30.60 8.75 15.77
C LYS A 103 -31.04 7.54 16.59
N LEU A 104 -30.10 6.65 16.91
CA LEU A 104 -30.34 5.44 17.69
C LEU A 104 -30.45 5.68 19.20
N THR A 105 -29.68 6.63 19.75
CA THR A 105 -29.57 6.87 21.20
C THR A 105 -30.33 8.11 21.67
N ASN A 106 -30.64 9.04 20.75
CA ASN A 106 -31.14 10.39 21.04
C ASN A 106 -30.26 11.20 22.00
N ASP A 107 -28.95 10.90 22.04
CA ASP A 107 -28.01 11.57 22.92
C ASP A 107 -26.79 12.14 22.16
N LYS A 108 -26.81 13.46 21.96
CA LYS A 108 -25.79 14.20 21.21
C LYS A 108 -24.40 14.09 21.82
N THR A 109 -24.32 14.07 23.16
CA THR A 109 -23.05 14.02 23.89
C THR A 109 -22.40 12.66 23.71
N ILE A 110 -23.16 11.59 23.91
CA ILE A 110 -22.70 10.22 23.71
C ILE A 110 -22.29 10.01 22.24
N SER A 111 -23.10 10.52 21.32
CA SER A 111 -22.85 10.39 19.88
C SER A 111 -21.55 11.04 19.47
N LEU A 112 -21.29 12.26 19.97
CA LEU A 112 -20.06 12.99 19.67
C LEU A 112 -18.84 12.31 20.31
N ALA A 113 -18.96 11.88 21.57
CA ALA A 113 -17.86 11.17 22.24
C ALA A 113 -17.48 9.87 21.51
N ALA A 114 -18.47 9.04 21.15
CA ALA A 114 -18.24 7.79 20.43
C ALA A 114 -17.69 8.00 19.01
N SER A 115 -18.22 8.98 18.26
CA SER A 115 -17.72 9.28 16.91
C SER A 115 -16.29 9.85 16.93
N LEU A 116 -15.96 10.73 17.89
CA LEU A 116 -14.59 11.23 18.05
C LEU A 116 -13.65 10.12 18.52
N LEU A 117 -14.12 9.14 19.27
CA LEU A 117 -13.29 7.99 19.63
C LEU A 117 -12.83 7.25 18.38
N PHE A 118 -13.76 6.96 17.47
CA PHE A 118 -13.44 6.37 16.17
C PHE A 118 -12.47 7.23 15.35
N ALA A 119 -12.67 8.56 15.34
CA ALA A 119 -11.83 9.49 14.60
C ALA A 119 -10.35 9.43 15.01
N PHE A 120 -10.09 9.21 16.29
CA PHE A 120 -8.72 9.20 16.81
C PHE A 120 -8.17 7.79 17.06
N LEU A 121 -8.86 6.74 16.60
CA LEU A 121 -8.27 5.41 16.54
C LEU A 121 -7.10 5.39 15.54
N PRO A 122 -5.93 4.83 15.91
CA PRO A 122 -4.75 4.84 15.04
C PRO A 122 -5.00 4.23 13.67
N VAL A 123 -5.79 3.15 13.60
CA VAL A 123 -6.12 2.47 12.35
C VAL A 123 -6.86 3.38 11.36
N PHE A 124 -7.84 4.17 11.82
CA PHE A 124 -8.63 5.04 10.97
C PHE A 124 -7.91 6.36 10.65
N TRP A 125 -7.24 6.94 11.65
CA TRP A 125 -6.48 8.18 11.45
C TRP A 125 -5.29 7.97 10.48
N ASN A 126 -4.65 6.80 10.49
CA ASN A 126 -3.57 6.49 9.55
C ASN A 126 -4.03 6.58 8.08
N VAL A 127 -5.18 5.98 7.75
CA VAL A 127 -5.77 6.03 6.40
C VAL A 127 -6.42 7.38 6.07
N ALA A 128 -6.85 8.15 7.08
CA ALA A 128 -7.33 9.52 6.88
C ALA A 128 -6.22 10.53 6.57
N ASN A 129 -4.95 10.16 6.80
CA ASN A 129 -3.81 11.06 6.63
C ASN A 129 -3.08 10.93 5.29
N ARG A 130 -3.50 10.05 4.37
CA ARG A 130 -2.86 9.83 3.06
C ARG A 130 -3.89 9.33 2.05
N LEU A 131 -3.58 9.37 0.75
CA LEU A 131 -4.45 8.94 -0.35
C LEU A 131 -4.81 7.45 -0.27
N GLU A 132 -5.82 7.12 0.53
CA GLU A 132 -6.41 5.80 0.67
C GLU A 132 -7.88 5.81 0.28
N PHE A 133 -8.30 4.83 -0.52
CA PHE A 133 -9.69 4.59 -0.87
C PHE A 133 -10.54 4.10 0.31
N ASP A 134 -9.90 3.65 1.40
CA ASP A 134 -10.55 3.14 2.62
C ASP A 134 -11.52 4.15 3.24
N THR A 135 -11.10 5.41 3.40
CA THR A 135 -11.94 6.48 3.97
C THR A 135 -13.18 6.79 3.14
N LEU A 136 -13.06 6.70 1.81
CA LEU A 136 -14.19 6.88 0.90
C LEU A 136 -15.16 5.69 1.00
N ASN A 137 -14.63 4.46 1.14
CA ASN A 137 -15.45 3.29 1.42
C ASN A 137 -16.19 3.43 2.75
N SER A 138 -15.47 3.77 3.82
CA SER A 138 -16.04 3.97 5.16
C SER A 138 -17.13 5.04 5.16
N PHE A 139 -16.97 6.10 4.38
CA PHE A 139 -18.00 7.12 4.20
C PHE A 139 -19.26 6.52 3.58
N PHE A 140 -19.15 5.74 2.49
CA PHE A 140 -20.31 5.10 1.87
C PHE A 140 -20.98 4.06 2.77
N ILE A 141 -20.20 3.30 3.55
CA ILE A 141 -20.74 2.37 4.55
C ILE A 141 -21.48 3.12 5.67
N ALA A 142 -20.88 4.18 6.23
CA ALA A 142 -21.52 5.01 7.25
C ALA A 142 -22.79 5.71 6.73
N LEU A 143 -22.77 6.21 5.50
CA LEU A 143 -23.92 6.80 4.82
C LEU A 143 -25.04 5.77 4.58
N THR A 144 -24.68 4.54 4.20
CA THR A 144 -25.63 3.43 4.04
C THR A 144 -26.29 3.09 5.36
N ILE A 145 -25.51 2.91 6.43
CA ILE A 145 -26.01 2.63 7.78
C ILE A 145 -26.96 3.74 8.24
N PHE A 146 -26.54 5.01 8.12
CA PHE A 146 -27.37 6.15 8.47
C PHE A 146 -28.69 6.19 7.68
N SER A 147 -28.62 5.92 6.38
CA SER A 147 -29.80 5.91 5.49
C SER A 147 -30.77 4.81 5.89
N ILE A 148 -30.28 3.62 6.22
CA ILE A 148 -31.11 2.48 6.61
C ILE A 148 -31.73 2.67 8.00
N ILE A 149 -30.98 3.17 8.97
CA ILE A 149 -31.52 3.58 10.28
C ILE A 149 -32.60 4.64 10.06
N SER A 150 -32.36 5.59 9.15
CA SER A 150 -33.30 6.65 8.86
C SER A 150 -34.58 6.18 8.21
N TYR A 151 -34.48 5.19 7.34
CA TYR A 151 -35.61 4.51 6.77
C TYR A 151 -36.43 3.77 7.83
N ALA A 152 -35.78 3.00 8.71
CA ALA A 152 -36.44 2.18 9.73
C ALA A 152 -37.23 3.02 10.76
N GLU A 153 -36.75 4.21 11.12
CA GLU A 153 -37.46 5.10 12.04
C GLU A 153 -38.81 5.59 11.47
N HIS A 154 -38.86 5.84 10.16
CA HIS A 154 -40.07 6.33 9.49
C HIS A 154 -41.11 5.22 9.25
N THR A 155 -40.70 3.95 9.15
CA THR A 155 -41.64 2.82 8.99
C THR A 155 -42.27 2.37 10.31
N GLY A 156 -41.62 2.60 11.46
CA GLY A 156 -42.12 2.24 12.79
C GLY A 156 -43.21 3.16 13.37
N ASN A 157 -43.22 4.45 12.99
CA ASN A 157 -44.16 5.45 13.52
C ASN A 157 -45.48 5.49 12.71
N LYS A 158 -46.40 4.56 13.02
CA LYS A 158 -47.80 4.53 12.53
C LYS A 158 -48.64 5.71 13.07
N SER A 159 -48.30 6.93 12.67
CA SER A 159 -49.16 8.11 12.86
C SER A 159 -49.74 8.53 11.51
N ASN A 160 -51.06 8.67 11.44
CA ASN A 160 -51.88 9.07 10.28
C ASN A 160 -51.58 10.50 9.79
N ILE A 161 -50.35 10.76 9.36
CA ILE A 161 -49.99 11.96 8.60
C ILE A 161 -49.45 11.47 7.26
N GLU A 162 -50.39 11.30 6.33
CA GLU A 162 -50.25 10.56 5.10
C GLU A 162 -49.46 11.34 4.02
N ASN A 163 -48.79 10.59 3.15
CA ASN A 163 -47.99 11.02 2.00
C ASN A 163 -46.60 11.67 2.25
N LYS A 164 -46.46 12.75 3.03
CA LYS A 164 -45.16 13.46 3.14
C LYS A 164 -44.09 12.66 3.92
N LYS A 165 -44.48 11.98 5.01
CA LYS A 165 -43.58 11.10 5.79
C LYS A 165 -43.14 9.87 4.99
N TYR A 166 -44.04 9.28 4.20
CA TYR A 166 -43.74 8.13 3.35
C TYR A 166 -42.75 8.45 2.24
N PHE A 167 -42.88 9.60 1.59
CA PHE A 167 -41.94 10.04 0.55
C PHE A 167 -40.52 10.25 1.09
N ILE A 168 -40.38 10.85 2.29
CA ILE A 168 -39.07 11.04 2.94
C ILE A 168 -38.43 9.69 3.32
N SER A 169 -39.23 8.73 3.78
CA SER A 169 -38.78 7.35 4.04
C SER A 169 -38.19 6.71 2.79
N ASP A 170 -38.91 6.76 1.66
CA ASP A 170 -38.47 6.13 0.42
C ASP A 170 -37.17 6.76 -0.14
N LYS A 171 -36.89 8.04 0.14
CA LYS A 171 -35.60 8.66 -0.23
C LYS A 171 -34.41 8.01 0.45
N TYR A 172 -34.47 7.79 1.76
CA TYR A 172 -33.38 7.15 2.50
C TYR A 172 -33.20 5.68 2.08
N PHE A 173 -34.29 5.02 1.71
CA PHE A 173 -34.25 3.69 1.13
C PHE A 173 -33.49 3.67 -0.20
N TYR A 174 -33.83 4.54 -1.16
CA TYR A 174 -33.09 4.60 -2.42
C TYR A 174 -31.64 5.08 -2.26
N LEU A 175 -31.40 6.01 -1.32
CA LEU A 175 -30.07 6.48 -0.97
C LEU A 175 -29.18 5.35 -0.45
N SER A 176 -29.71 4.38 0.31
CA SER A 176 -28.91 3.23 0.77
C SER A 176 -28.47 2.34 -0.40
N PHE A 177 -29.34 2.09 -1.39
CA PHE A 177 -28.97 1.34 -2.59
C PHE A 177 -27.95 2.09 -3.45
N PHE A 178 -28.14 3.40 -3.62
CA PHE A 178 -27.19 4.25 -4.35
C PHE A 178 -25.82 4.31 -3.67
N SER A 179 -25.80 4.48 -2.35
CA SER A 179 -24.56 4.49 -1.55
C SER A 179 -23.85 3.14 -1.61
N MET A 180 -24.58 2.03 -1.61
CA MET A 180 -24.00 0.69 -1.78
C MET A 180 -23.40 0.49 -3.18
N GLY A 181 -24.07 0.99 -4.22
CA GLY A 181 -23.53 0.98 -5.59
C GLY A 181 -22.22 1.77 -5.68
N LEU A 182 -22.15 2.95 -5.05
CA LEU A 182 -20.93 3.77 -4.97
C LEU A 182 -19.83 3.11 -4.11
N SER A 183 -20.21 2.39 -3.05
CA SER A 183 -19.26 1.61 -2.25
C SER A 183 -18.65 0.50 -3.10
N LEU A 184 -19.45 -0.18 -3.95
CA LEU A 184 -18.98 -1.25 -4.81
C LEU A 184 -18.08 -0.77 -5.96
N THR A 185 -18.21 0.47 -6.42
CA THR A 185 -17.28 1.11 -7.37
C THR A 185 -16.02 1.64 -6.69
N ASN A 186 -15.91 1.52 -5.37
CA ASN A 186 -14.77 1.95 -4.57
C ASN A 186 -14.03 0.79 -3.88
N HIS A 187 -14.75 -0.24 -3.44
CA HIS A 187 -14.16 -1.41 -2.81
C HIS A 187 -15.07 -2.65 -2.96
N PRO A 188 -14.54 -3.82 -3.38
CA PRO A 188 -15.36 -5.01 -3.63
C PRO A 188 -16.06 -5.56 -2.37
N ILE A 189 -15.56 -5.24 -1.17
CA ILE A 189 -16.16 -5.68 0.10
C ILE A 189 -17.62 -5.27 0.27
N ALA A 190 -18.02 -4.16 -0.37
CA ALA A 190 -19.39 -3.67 -0.39
C ALA A 190 -20.39 -4.73 -0.88
N PHE A 191 -19.97 -5.59 -1.81
CA PHE A 191 -20.81 -6.67 -2.32
C PHE A 191 -21.13 -7.72 -1.24
N PHE A 192 -20.16 -8.03 -0.38
CA PHE A 192 -20.29 -9.08 0.64
C PHE A 192 -21.13 -8.65 1.84
N VAL A 193 -21.27 -7.35 2.07
CA VAL A 193 -22.15 -6.81 3.12
C VAL A 193 -23.60 -6.61 2.63
N LEU A 194 -23.84 -6.58 1.31
CA LEU A 194 -25.18 -6.40 0.72
C LEU A 194 -26.23 -7.41 1.23
N PRO A 195 -25.95 -8.72 1.41
CA PRO A 195 -26.91 -9.67 1.96
C PRO A 195 -27.44 -9.26 3.35
N ALA A 196 -26.56 -8.78 4.24
CA ALA A 196 -26.96 -8.31 5.57
C ALA A 196 -27.95 -7.13 5.48
N PHE A 197 -27.70 -6.20 4.55
CA PHE A 197 -28.58 -5.07 4.30
C PHE A 197 -29.95 -5.49 3.74
N LEU A 198 -29.99 -6.41 2.78
CA LEU A 198 -31.23 -6.93 2.21
C LEU A 198 -32.07 -7.66 3.26
N ILE A 199 -31.44 -8.51 4.08
CA ILE A 199 -32.10 -9.22 5.19
C ILE A 199 -32.76 -8.22 6.15
N TYR A 200 -32.09 -7.14 6.51
CA TYR A 200 -32.67 -6.13 7.39
C TYR A 200 -33.90 -5.45 6.80
N ILE A 201 -33.85 -5.08 5.51
CA ILE A 201 -35.00 -4.49 4.82
C ILE A 201 -36.20 -5.45 4.84
N VAL A 202 -35.98 -6.74 4.60
CA VAL A 202 -37.02 -7.78 4.67
C VAL A 202 -37.63 -7.85 6.08
N ILE A 203 -36.82 -7.72 7.12
CA ILE A 203 -37.26 -7.80 8.52
C ILE A 203 -38.03 -6.55 8.98
N ILE A 204 -37.66 -5.35 8.48
CA ILE A 204 -38.31 -4.10 8.90
C ILE A 204 -39.56 -3.77 8.06
N ASP A 205 -39.56 -4.10 6.76
CA ASP A 205 -40.66 -3.77 5.85
C ASP A 205 -40.76 -4.77 4.67
N PRO A 206 -41.27 -6.00 4.93
CA PRO A 206 -41.37 -7.04 3.90
C PRO A 206 -42.32 -6.68 2.76
N LYS A 207 -43.24 -5.72 2.96
CA LYS A 207 -44.20 -5.29 1.93
C LYS A 207 -43.51 -4.59 0.76
N LYS A 208 -42.31 -4.03 0.95
CA LYS A 208 -41.56 -3.38 -0.13
C LYS A 208 -41.19 -4.33 -1.25
N PHE A 209 -40.88 -5.58 -0.92
CA PHE A 209 -40.57 -6.61 -1.90
C PHE A 209 -41.80 -7.13 -2.66
N LYS A 210 -43.01 -6.67 -2.31
CA LYS A 210 -44.24 -6.95 -3.09
C LYS A 210 -44.52 -5.89 -4.15
N CYS A 211 -43.81 -4.76 -4.13
CA CYS A 211 -44.03 -3.67 -5.08
C CYS A 211 -42.94 -3.67 -6.16
N ILE A 212 -43.27 -4.18 -7.35
CA ILE A 212 -42.33 -4.30 -8.48
C ILE A 212 -41.67 -2.96 -8.84
N LYS A 213 -42.44 -1.86 -8.80
CA LYS A 213 -41.92 -0.51 -9.05
C LYS A 213 -40.81 -0.15 -8.07
N LYS A 214 -40.95 -0.47 -6.79
CA LYS A 214 -39.93 -0.14 -5.77
C LYS A 214 -38.69 -1.01 -5.94
N ILE A 215 -38.85 -2.29 -6.30
CA ILE A 215 -37.73 -3.18 -6.62
C ILE A 215 -36.94 -2.64 -7.82
N ILE A 216 -37.62 -2.30 -8.92
CA ILE A 216 -36.98 -1.76 -10.12
C ILE A 216 -36.21 -0.48 -9.79
N LEU A 217 -36.83 0.44 -9.03
CA LEU A 217 -36.14 1.67 -8.61
C LEU A 217 -34.93 1.37 -7.72
N SER A 218 -35.01 0.45 -6.77
CA SER A 218 -33.85 0.06 -5.94
C SER A 218 -32.71 -0.52 -6.77
N ILE A 219 -33.03 -1.39 -7.74
CA ILE A 219 -32.05 -1.95 -8.66
C ILE A 219 -31.43 -0.82 -9.50
N LEU A 220 -32.24 0.11 -10.02
CA LEU A 220 -31.74 1.25 -10.79
C LEU A 220 -30.79 2.12 -9.96
N PHE A 221 -31.17 2.51 -8.73
CA PHE A 221 -30.31 3.29 -7.84
C PHE A 221 -29.01 2.56 -7.48
N PHE A 222 -29.04 1.23 -7.35
CA PHE A 222 -27.84 0.42 -7.14
C PHE A 222 -26.96 0.34 -8.39
N ILE A 223 -27.54 0.20 -9.59
CA ILE A 223 -26.82 0.03 -10.86
C ILE A 223 -26.26 1.35 -11.39
N ILE A 224 -26.93 2.49 -11.18
CA ILE A 224 -26.48 3.80 -11.72
C ILE A 224 -24.99 4.07 -11.40
N PRO A 225 -24.51 3.93 -10.15
CA PRO A 225 -23.09 4.07 -9.85
C PRO A 225 -22.20 3.09 -10.63
N LEU A 226 -22.62 1.84 -10.80
CA LEU A 226 -21.85 0.78 -11.47
C LEU A 226 -21.58 1.07 -12.94
N ILE A 227 -22.38 1.93 -13.57
CA ILE A 227 -22.13 2.43 -14.94
C ILE A 227 -20.74 3.07 -15.03
N SER A 228 -20.22 3.62 -13.93
CA SER A 228 -18.87 4.18 -13.89
C SER A 228 -17.79 3.19 -14.32
N TYR A 229 -17.95 1.87 -14.11
CA TYR A 229 -16.99 0.85 -14.55
C TYR A 229 -16.73 0.86 -16.07
N ILE A 230 -17.63 1.42 -16.88
CA ILE A 230 -17.43 1.59 -18.34
C ILE A 230 -16.19 2.45 -18.65
N TYR A 231 -15.71 3.29 -17.72
CA TYR A 231 -14.49 4.07 -17.93
C TYR A 231 -13.25 3.19 -18.12
N ILE A 232 -13.24 1.98 -17.55
CA ILE A 232 -12.09 1.05 -17.62
C ILE A 232 -11.78 0.66 -19.07
N PRO A 233 -12.73 0.07 -19.83
CA PRO A 233 -12.47 -0.24 -21.24
C PRO A 233 -12.23 1.02 -22.06
N ILE A 234 -12.94 2.13 -21.80
CA ILE A 234 -12.72 3.40 -22.52
C ILE A 234 -11.27 3.87 -22.39
N ARG A 235 -10.73 3.92 -21.17
CA ARG A 235 -9.34 4.34 -20.91
C ARG A 235 -8.33 3.33 -21.43
N SER A 236 -8.65 2.04 -21.36
CA SER A 236 -7.80 0.99 -21.92
C SER A 236 -7.65 1.11 -23.44
N PHE A 237 -8.74 1.33 -24.17
CA PHE A 237 -8.69 1.59 -25.63
C PHE A 237 -7.92 2.87 -25.99
N GLN A 238 -7.77 3.80 -25.05
CA GLN A 238 -6.98 5.03 -25.22
C GLN A 238 -5.50 4.86 -24.83
N GLY A 239 -5.06 3.64 -24.47
CA GLY A 239 -3.68 3.36 -24.06
C GLY A 239 -3.38 3.60 -22.58
N PHE A 240 -4.40 3.81 -21.76
CA PHE A 240 -4.26 4.08 -20.32
C PHE A 240 -4.63 2.88 -19.44
N GLY A 241 -4.62 1.67 -20.00
CA GLY A 241 -4.96 0.42 -19.33
C GLY A 241 -4.92 -0.76 -20.30
N ASN A 242 -5.12 -1.98 -19.78
CA ASN A 242 -4.97 -3.22 -20.54
C ASN A 242 -6.28 -4.04 -20.63
N VAL A 243 -7.43 -3.42 -20.40
CA VAL A 243 -8.74 -4.10 -20.40
C VAL A 243 -9.44 -3.87 -21.74
N ASN A 244 -9.13 -4.71 -22.73
CA ASN A 244 -9.54 -4.50 -24.12
C ASN A 244 -10.63 -5.45 -24.62
N THR A 245 -10.96 -6.51 -23.87
CA THR A 245 -12.07 -7.42 -24.20
C THR A 245 -13.12 -7.49 -23.09
N PHE A 246 -14.33 -7.96 -23.43
CA PHE A 246 -15.37 -8.19 -22.43
C PHE A 246 -14.94 -9.23 -21.37
N ARG A 247 -14.16 -10.23 -21.76
CA ARG A 247 -13.61 -11.23 -20.83
C ARG A 247 -12.62 -10.58 -19.86
N ASP A 248 -11.73 -9.72 -20.36
CA ASP A 248 -10.79 -8.98 -19.51
C ASP A 248 -11.56 -8.10 -18.53
N PHE A 249 -12.58 -7.41 -19.01
CA PHE A 249 -13.40 -6.54 -18.17
C PHE A 249 -14.06 -7.30 -17.02
N ILE A 250 -14.70 -8.44 -17.29
CA ILE A 250 -15.31 -9.27 -16.23
C ILE A 250 -14.25 -9.80 -15.27
N ASN A 251 -13.12 -10.32 -15.76
CA ASN A 251 -12.05 -10.83 -14.91
C ASN A 251 -11.42 -9.72 -14.05
N TYR A 252 -11.32 -8.51 -14.60
CA TYR A 252 -10.75 -7.35 -13.93
C TYR A 252 -11.68 -6.85 -12.81
N ILE A 253 -12.97 -6.61 -13.07
CA ILE A 253 -13.90 -6.12 -12.05
C ILE A 253 -14.23 -7.16 -10.97
N THR A 254 -14.01 -8.45 -11.25
CA THR A 254 -14.16 -9.53 -10.26
C THR A 254 -12.86 -9.83 -9.49
N GLY A 255 -11.75 -9.16 -9.84
CA GLY A 255 -10.46 -9.36 -9.21
C GLY A 255 -9.79 -10.70 -9.54
N ARG A 256 -10.29 -11.46 -10.52
CA ARG A 256 -9.76 -12.79 -10.91
C ARG A 256 -8.34 -12.76 -11.46
N GLN A 257 -7.87 -11.60 -11.92
CA GLN A 257 -6.48 -11.44 -12.38
C GLN A 257 -5.49 -11.24 -11.22
N VAL A 258 -5.97 -10.92 -10.01
CA VAL A 258 -5.14 -10.66 -8.82
C VAL A 258 -4.99 -11.91 -7.94
N THR A 259 -5.75 -12.97 -8.20
CA THR A 259 -5.74 -14.23 -7.43
C THR A 259 -4.49 -15.11 -7.70
N GLY A 260 -3.35 -14.51 -8.07
CA GLY A 260 -2.06 -15.17 -8.29
C GLY A 260 -0.92 -14.43 -7.61
N GLU A 261 -0.17 -15.19 -6.79
CA GLU A 261 1.09 -14.94 -6.03
C GLU A 261 1.30 -13.61 -5.28
N THR A 262 0.94 -12.45 -5.82
CA THR A 262 1.29 -11.12 -5.26
C THR A 262 0.46 -10.69 -4.05
N PHE A 263 -0.74 -11.28 -3.84
CA PHE A 263 -1.59 -11.00 -2.68
C PHE A 263 -2.02 -12.24 -1.88
N GLY A 264 -1.34 -13.38 -2.06
CA GLY A 264 -1.55 -14.58 -1.24
C GLY A 264 -2.95 -15.22 -1.29
N GLY A 265 -3.76 -14.87 -2.29
CA GLY A 265 -5.10 -15.41 -2.48
C GLY A 265 -5.07 -16.81 -3.07
N PHE A 266 -4.64 -17.81 -2.30
CA PHE A 266 -4.96 -19.20 -2.61
C PHE A 266 -6.47 -19.39 -2.39
N TYR A 267 -7.23 -19.40 -3.49
CA TYR A 267 -8.52 -20.08 -3.50
C TYR A 267 -8.36 -21.61 -3.29
N GLU A 268 -7.12 -22.11 -3.34
CA GLU A 268 -6.78 -23.49 -2.98
C GLU A 268 -6.67 -23.64 -1.45
N ARG A 269 -7.82 -23.96 -0.85
CA ARG A 269 -8.02 -24.44 0.53
C ARG A 269 -7.60 -23.44 1.63
N SER A 270 -8.50 -22.51 1.92
CA SER A 270 -8.59 -21.97 3.28
C SER A 270 -8.90 -23.12 4.24
N ASP A 271 -7.88 -23.67 4.89
CA ASP A 271 -8.09 -24.67 5.93
C ASP A 271 -8.59 -23.99 7.22
N LEU A 272 -9.07 -24.81 8.17
CA LEU A 272 -9.56 -24.30 9.45
C LEU A 272 -8.48 -23.50 10.20
N GLN A 273 -7.21 -23.82 10.00
CA GLN A 273 -6.09 -23.16 10.67
C GLN A 273 -5.91 -21.72 10.16
N GLN A 274 -5.96 -21.50 8.85
CA GLN A 274 -5.92 -20.15 8.26
C GLN A 274 -7.12 -19.33 8.70
N PHE A 275 -8.33 -19.91 8.68
CA PHE A 275 -9.53 -19.24 9.15
C PHE A 275 -9.37 -18.77 10.61
N LEU A 276 -8.91 -19.65 11.50
CA LEU A 276 -8.68 -19.33 12.91
C LEU A 276 -7.58 -18.29 13.10
N LYS A 277 -6.48 -18.37 12.33
CA LYS A 277 -5.39 -17.40 12.38
C LYS A 277 -5.85 -16.00 11.98
N VAL A 278 -6.49 -15.87 10.81
CA VAL A 278 -6.97 -14.57 10.31
C VAL A 278 -8.03 -13.98 11.23
N THR A 279 -8.92 -14.82 11.75
CA THR A 279 -9.92 -14.40 12.75
C THR A 279 -9.24 -13.93 14.04
N SER A 280 -8.19 -14.62 14.50
CA SER A 280 -7.39 -14.20 15.65
C SER A 280 -6.71 -12.86 15.40
N ASP A 281 -6.04 -12.69 14.25
CA ASP A 281 -5.40 -11.43 13.85
C ASP A 281 -6.39 -10.27 13.84
N PHE A 282 -7.61 -10.50 13.33
CA PHE A 282 -8.69 -9.52 13.30
C PHE A 282 -9.08 -9.04 14.72
N PHE A 283 -9.37 -9.97 15.64
CA PHE A 283 -9.73 -9.62 17.02
C PHE A 283 -8.55 -9.04 17.81
N LEU A 284 -7.32 -9.50 17.55
CA LEU A 284 -6.11 -8.93 18.14
C LEU A 284 -5.88 -7.50 17.68
N SER A 285 -6.16 -7.18 16.41
CA SER A 285 -6.10 -5.79 15.91
C SER A 285 -7.10 -4.90 16.65
N ILE A 286 -8.35 -5.34 16.78
CA ILE A 286 -9.39 -4.61 17.54
C ILE A 286 -8.97 -4.43 18.99
N TYR A 287 -8.40 -5.46 19.63
CA TYR A 287 -7.93 -5.39 21.01
C TYR A 287 -6.81 -4.36 21.19
N LYS A 288 -5.87 -4.27 20.24
CA LYS A 288 -4.78 -3.29 20.28
C LYS A 288 -5.30 -1.85 20.19
N ASP A 289 -6.36 -1.62 19.41
CA ASP A 289 -6.94 -0.28 19.24
C ASP A 289 -7.88 0.13 20.38
N PHE A 290 -8.66 -0.80 20.94
CA PHE A 290 -9.69 -0.51 21.96
C PHE A 290 -9.18 -0.70 23.40
N GLY A 291 -8.31 -1.67 23.63
CA GLY A 291 -8.00 -2.16 24.97
C GLY A 291 -9.20 -2.77 25.70
N ILE A 292 -8.93 -3.35 26.88
CA ILE A 292 -9.95 -4.12 27.61
C ILE A 292 -11.14 -3.26 28.08
N VAL A 293 -10.91 -2.01 28.50
CA VAL A 293 -11.96 -1.14 29.04
C VAL A 293 -13.00 -0.79 27.99
N LEU A 294 -12.59 -0.38 26.78
CA LEU A 294 -13.53 -0.04 25.72
C LEU A 294 -14.25 -1.28 25.19
N ILE A 295 -13.58 -2.45 25.14
CA ILE A 295 -14.22 -3.72 24.78
C ILE A 295 -15.35 -4.07 25.75
N LEU A 296 -15.15 -3.89 27.05
CA LEU A 296 -16.22 -4.13 28.04
C LEU A 296 -17.40 -3.18 27.82
N ILE A 297 -17.15 -1.91 27.50
CA ILE A 297 -18.22 -0.93 27.20
C ILE A 297 -18.95 -1.30 25.90
N VAL A 298 -18.23 -1.72 24.86
CA VAL A 298 -18.80 -2.26 23.61
C VAL A 298 -19.70 -3.45 23.91
N PHE A 299 -19.27 -4.39 24.75
CA PHE A 299 -20.06 -5.56 25.13
C PHE A 299 -21.32 -5.19 25.92
N ILE A 300 -21.21 -4.26 26.89
CA ILE A 300 -22.38 -3.70 27.60
C ILE A 300 -23.36 -3.06 26.60
N GLY A 301 -22.83 -2.33 25.62
CA GLY A 301 -23.62 -1.71 24.57
C GLY A 301 -24.33 -2.70 23.66
N PHE A 302 -23.64 -3.77 23.27
CA PHE A 302 -24.22 -4.91 22.55
C PHE A 302 -25.40 -5.51 23.33
N LEU A 303 -25.20 -5.81 24.61
CA LEU A 303 -26.27 -6.35 25.47
C LEU A 303 -27.44 -5.37 25.66
N TYR A 304 -27.14 -4.08 25.78
CA TYR A 304 -28.15 -3.04 25.91
C TYR A 304 -28.97 -2.88 24.62
N LEU A 305 -28.32 -3.02 23.46
CA LEU A 305 -28.93 -2.94 22.14
C LEU A 305 -29.92 -4.10 21.89
N ILE A 306 -29.67 -5.31 22.42
CA ILE A 306 -30.64 -6.43 22.36
C ILE A 306 -32.03 -5.97 22.80
N LYS A 307 -32.10 -5.24 23.92
CA LYS A 307 -33.38 -4.75 24.49
C LYS A 307 -33.95 -3.55 23.76
N LYS A 308 -33.11 -2.75 23.09
CA LYS A 308 -33.52 -1.50 22.44
C LYS A 308 -33.93 -1.67 20.99
N ASN A 309 -33.17 -2.46 20.22
CA ASN A 309 -33.40 -2.66 18.80
C ASN A 309 -32.73 -3.95 18.31
N TRP A 310 -33.32 -5.12 18.66
CA TRP A 310 -32.80 -6.43 18.27
C TRP A 310 -32.68 -6.62 16.75
N LYS A 311 -33.55 -5.96 15.96
CA LYS A 311 -33.50 -6.02 14.49
C LYS A 311 -32.21 -5.38 13.97
N PHE A 312 -31.85 -4.21 14.52
CA PHE A 312 -30.60 -3.54 14.18
C PHE A 312 -29.39 -4.34 14.67
N LEU A 313 -29.49 -4.98 15.84
CA LEU A 313 -28.44 -5.86 16.34
C LEU A 313 -28.14 -7.03 15.38
N LEU A 314 -29.18 -7.66 14.84
CA LEU A 314 -29.00 -8.80 13.95
C LEU A 314 -28.21 -8.40 12.68
N ILE A 315 -28.58 -7.29 12.03
CA ILE A 315 -27.83 -6.81 10.86
C ILE A 315 -26.41 -6.42 11.24
N SER A 316 -26.20 -5.74 12.36
CA SER A 316 -24.87 -5.29 12.76
C SER A 316 -23.94 -6.47 13.08
N VAL A 317 -24.45 -7.58 13.62
CA VAL A 317 -23.70 -8.84 13.77
C VAL A 317 -23.40 -9.47 12.41
N LEU A 318 -24.38 -9.52 11.50
CA LEU A 318 -24.16 -10.06 10.15
C LEU A 318 -23.12 -9.26 9.37
N LEU A 319 -23.11 -7.93 9.49
CA LEU A 319 -22.11 -7.06 8.86
C LEU A 319 -20.69 -7.39 9.34
N ILE A 320 -20.50 -7.54 10.66
CA ILE A 320 -19.19 -7.95 11.22
C ILE A 320 -18.83 -9.35 10.73
N PHE A 321 -19.77 -10.30 10.76
CA PHE A 321 -19.54 -11.67 10.32
C PHE A 321 -19.09 -11.75 8.85
N PHE A 322 -19.82 -11.11 7.93
CA PHE A 322 -19.45 -11.13 6.51
C PHE A 322 -18.12 -10.42 6.25
N ASN A 323 -17.80 -9.35 7.00
CA ASN A 323 -16.50 -8.68 6.91
C ASN A 323 -15.34 -9.57 7.39
N VAL A 324 -15.50 -10.31 8.49
CA VAL A 324 -14.46 -11.26 8.95
C VAL A 324 -14.34 -12.42 7.97
N PHE A 325 -15.48 -12.99 7.57
CA PHE A 325 -15.52 -14.12 6.66
C PHE A 325 -14.78 -13.83 5.37
N ILE A 326 -15.02 -12.67 4.72
CA ILE A 326 -14.38 -12.38 3.45
C ILE A 326 -12.87 -12.23 3.55
N ILE A 327 -12.34 -11.65 4.63
CA ILE A 327 -10.89 -11.54 4.84
C ILE A 327 -10.27 -12.93 4.90
N THR A 328 -10.91 -13.87 5.59
CA THR A 328 -10.41 -15.26 5.72
C THR A 328 -10.40 -16.02 4.39
N GLN A 329 -11.23 -15.62 3.43
CA GLN A 329 -11.31 -16.25 2.11
C GLN A 329 -10.30 -15.66 1.12
N TYR A 330 -9.84 -14.42 1.33
CA TYR A 330 -8.99 -13.70 0.38
C TYR A 330 -7.54 -13.58 0.83
N LEU A 331 -7.26 -13.57 2.14
CA LEU A 331 -5.93 -13.29 2.68
C LEU A 331 -5.49 -14.32 3.73
N GLY A 332 -4.18 -14.58 3.79
CA GLY A 332 -3.54 -15.41 4.82
C GLY A 332 -3.25 -14.71 6.15
N TRP A 333 -3.65 -13.44 6.25
CA TRP A 333 -3.49 -12.55 7.41
C TRP A 333 -4.56 -11.45 7.36
N CYS A 334 -4.78 -10.73 8.46
CA CYS A 334 -5.73 -9.61 8.50
C CYS A 334 -5.01 -8.25 8.44
N PRO A 335 -5.12 -7.50 7.32
CA PRO A 335 -4.65 -6.13 7.28
C PRO A 335 -5.47 -5.24 8.20
N LYS A 336 -4.80 -4.32 8.90
CA LYS A 336 -5.45 -3.48 9.93
C LYS A 336 -6.61 -2.67 9.35
N ASN A 337 -6.48 -2.11 8.15
CA ASN A 337 -7.52 -1.32 7.48
C ASN A 337 -8.80 -2.13 7.18
N TYR A 338 -8.72 -3.45 7.01
CA TYR A 338 -9.90 -4.30 6.78
C TYR A 338 -10.78 -4.45 8.03
N THR A 339 -10.28 -4.05 9.21
CA THR A 339 -11.08 -4.02 10.45
C THR A 339 -11.98 -2.78 10.55
N ILE A 340 -11.73 -1.73 9.76
CA ILE A 340 -12.38 -0.42 9.88
C ILE A 340 -13.91 -0.53 9.79
N ASP A 341 -14.43 -1.24 8.80
CA ASP A 341 -15.89 -1.35 8.59
C ASP A 341 -16.59 -2.04 9.76
N SER A 342 -15.93 -3.01 10.41
CA SER A 342 -16.44 -3.62 11.64
C SER A 342 -16.29 -2.71 12.85
N ILE A 343 -15.20 -1.96 12.94
CA ILE A 343 -15.00 -0.97 14.01
C ILE A 343 -16.10 0.10 13.96
N ILE A 344 -16.56 0.54 12.77
CA ILE A 344 -17.72 1.45 12.64
C ILE A 344 -18.94 0.90 13.42
N ILE A 345 -19.21 -0.39 13.29
CA ILE A 345 -20.30 -1.06 14.01
C ILE A 345 -20.01 -1.15 15.52
N LEU A 346 -18.80 -1.51 15.91
CA LEU A 346 -18.40 -1.56 17.32
C LEU A 346 -18.51 -0.20 18.01
N ILE A 347 -18.28 0.90 17.29
CA ILE A 347 -18.43 2.27 17.80
C ILE A 347 -19.91 2.61 18.03
N ILE A 348 -20.84 2.07 17.23
CA ILE A 348 -22.27 2.18 17.51
C ILE A 348 -22.61 1.42 18.81
N TYR A 349 -22.07 0.22 19.00
CA TYR A 349 -22.23 -0.51 20.27
C TYR A 349 -21.64 0.28 21.45
N LEU A 350 -20.45 0.86 21.30
CA LEU A 350 -19.84 1.72 22.30
C LEU A 350 -20.78 2.87 22.70
N GLY A 351 -21.42 3.53 21.73
CA GLY A 351 -22.44 4.55 21.99
C GLY A 351 -23.60 4.05 22.85
N PHE A 352 -24.11 2.84 22.56
CA PHE A 352 -25.11 2.19 23.43
C PHE A 352 -24.55 1.82 24.81
N GLY A 353 -23.26 1.48 24.92
CA GLY A 353 -22.58 1.21 26.18
C GLY A 353 -22.52 2.45 27.06
N PHE A 354 -22.10 3.59 26.51
CA PHE A 354 -22.14 4.88 27.21
C PHE A 354 -23.57 5.25 27.63
N LEU A 355 -24.58 4.98 26.77
CA LEU A 355 -25.98 5.22 27.11
C LEU A 355 -26.45 4.32 28.26
N ALA A 356 -26.06 3.05 28.26
CA ALA A 356 -26.38 2.10 29.32
C ALA A 356 -25.79 2.53 30.66
N VAL A 357 -24.50 2.91 30.68
CA VAL A 357 -23.81 3.43 31.87
C VAL A 357 -24.49 4.70 32.38
N LYS A 358 -24.78 5.66 31.50
CA LYS A 358 -25.50 6.89 31.83
C LYS A 358 -26.85 6.59 32.48
N ASN A 359 -27.67 5.76 31.83
CA ASN A 359 -29.01 5.43 32.31
C ASN A 359 -28.99 4.65 33.63
N PHE A 360 -28.02 3.75 33.79
CA PHE A 360 -27.81 3.02 35.05
C PHE A 360 -27.53 3.99 36.19
N ILE A 361 -26.59 4.93 36.01
CA ILE A 361 -26.24 5.90 37.05
C ILE A 361 -27.45 6.80 37.41
N TYR A 362 -28.18 7.31 36.42
CA TYR A 362 -29.39 8.12 36.69
C TYR A 362 -30.50 7.31 37.37
N TYR A 363 -30.64 6.03 37.06
CA TYR A 363 -31.58 5.15 37.74
C TYR A 363 -31.24 5.03 39.23
N PHE A 364 -29.98 4.82 39.58
CA PHE A 364 -29.54 4.77 40.98
C PHE A 364 -29.72 6.10 41.71
N ILE A 365 -29.41 7.23 41.07
CA ILE A 365 -29.68 8.57 41.64
C ILE A 365 -31.19 8.77 41.84
N GLY A 366 -32.02 8.30 40.91
CA GLY A 366 -33.47 8.31 41.05
C GLY A 366 -33.99 7.43 42.19
N LYS A 367 -33.32 6.32 42.50
CA LYS A 367 -33.63 5.47 43.66
C LYS A 367 -33.19 6.10 44.98
N LEU A 368 -32.10 6.88 44.99
CA LEU A 368 -31.71 7.70 46.14
C LEU A 368 -32.72 8.85 46.38
N ASN A 369 -33.31 9.39 45.31
CA ASN A 369 -34.35 10.42 45.35
C ASN A 369 -35.64 9.98 46.06
N SER A 370 -36.02 8.70 46.02
CA SER A 370 -37.21 8.24 46.78
C SER A 370 -37.00 8.29 48.30
N ARG A 371 -35.78 8.56 48.77
CA ARG A 371 -35.42 8.70 50.18
C ARG A 371 -35.12 10.14 50.62
N GLU A 372 -34.74 11.05 49.72
CA GLU A 372 -34.40 12.47 50.02
C GLU A 372 -35.49 13.43 49.52
N LYS A 373 -36.09 14.25 50.42
CA LYS A 373 -37.14 15.24 50.06
C LYS A 373 -36.62 16.57 49.49
N ASN A 374 -35.29 16.80 49.46
CA ASN A 374 -34.71 18.10 49.13
C ASN A 374 -34.37 18.25 47.63
N THR A 375 -35.28 18.85 46.87
CA THR A 375 -35.24 18.96 45.40
C THR A 375 -34.02 19.72 44.85
N VAL A 376 -33.49 20.70 45.58
CA VAL A 376 -32.34 21.52 45.14
C VAL A 376 -31.04 20.72 45.15
N LYS A 377 -30.75 20.01 46.25
CA LYS A 377 -29.54 19.18 46.40
C LYS A 377 -29.47 18.09 45.33
N LEU A 378 -30.62 17.49 45.01
CA LEU A 378 -30.77 16.50 43.95
C LEU A 378 -30.51 17.06 42.54
N SER A 379 -30.96 18.29 42.27
CA SER A 379 -30.67 18.95 40.99
C SER A 379 -29.17 19.20 40.81
N ILE A 380 -28.48 19.61 41.88
CA ILE A 380 -27.03 19.82 41.91
C ILE A 380 -26.29 18.50 41.70
N LEU A 381 -26.71 17.42 42.39
CA LEU A 381 -26.11 16.09 42.23
C LEU A 381 -26.25 15.58 40.79
N ARG A 382 -27.44 15.69 40.19
CA ARG A 382 -27.67 15.30 38.79
C ARG A 382 -26.79 16.09 37.83
N SER A 383 -26.68 17.41 38.00
CA SER A 383 -25.81 18.25 37.17
C SER A 383 -24.33 17.87 37.34
N THR A 384 -23.88 17.62 38.57
CA THR A 384 -22.50 17.20 38.88
C THR A 384 -22.16 15.88 38.20
N VAL A 385 -23.03 14.88 38.34
CA VAL A 385 -22.86 13.57 37.68
C VAL A 385 -22.89 13.70 36.16
N SER A 386 -23.72 14.58 35.62
CA SER A 386 -23.75 14.86 34.17
C SER A 386 -22.40 15.38 33.67
N ILE A 387 -21.77 16.29 34.43
CA ILE A 387 -20.44 16.83 34.11
C ILE A 387 -19.37 15.74 34.20
N ILE A 388 -19.38 14.92 35.26
CA ILE A 388 -18.44 13.80 35.41
C ILE A 388 -18.56 12.81 34.25
N LEU A 389 -19.79 12.48 33.83
CA LEU A 389 -20.01 11.59 32.70
C LEU A 389 -19.55 12.20 31.37
N ILE A 390 -19.77 13.50 31.16
CA ILE A 390 -19.23 14.21 29.99
C ILE A 390 -17.71 14.08 29.99
N ILE A 391 -17.05 14.41 31.10
CA ILE A 391 -15.59 14.30 31.20
C ILE A 391 -15.16 12.86 30.90
N ALA A 392 -15.75 11.86 31.57
CA ALA A 392 -15.40 10.45 31.40
C ALA A 392 -15.56 9.94 29.96
N PHE A 393 -16.64 10.31 29.27
CA PHE A 393 -16.88 9.89 27.88
C PHE A 393 -15.91 10.57 26.90
N PHE A 394 -15.48 11.81 27.17
CA PHE A 394 -14.52 12.52 26.33
C PHE A 394 -13.05 12.22 26.68
N THR A 395 -12.76 11.62 27.84
CA THR A 395 -11.39 11.23 28.21
C THR A 395 -10.77 10.30 27.18
N ALA A 396 -11.49 9.25 26.76
CA ALA A 396 -10.97 8.27 25.80
C ALA A 396 -10.60 8.86 24.43
N PRO A 397 -11.49 9.59 23.71
CA PRO A 397 -11.10 10.23 22.44
C PRO A 397 -9.98 11.25 22.59
N VAL A 398 -9.94 12.02 23.69
CA VAL A 398 -8.87 12.99 23.93
C VAL A 398 -7.52 12.28 24.16
N LEU A 399 -7.49 11.22 24.97
CA LEU A 399 -6.27 10.44 25.19
C LEU A 399 -5.79 9.79 23.89
N LEU A 400 -6.69 9.24 23.07
CA LEU A 400 -6.35 8.69 21.76
C LEU A 400 -5.77 9.77 20.84
N ALA A 401 -6.36 10.97 20.81
CA ALA A 401 -5.86 12.08 20.02
C ALA A 401 -4.44 12.49 20.48
N VAL A 402 -4.25 12.71 21.78
CA VAL A 402 -2.98 13.18 22.34
C VAL A 402 -1.87 12.14 22.20
N ASN A 403 -2.15 10.88 22.56
CA ASN A 403 -1.13 9.82 22.56
C ASN A 403 -0.66 9.44 21.15
N ASN A 404 -1.54 9.58 20.15
CA ASN A 404 -1.22 9.17 18.78
C ASN A 404 -0.85 10.36 17.86
N TYR A 405 -1.00 11.60 18.31
CA TYR A 405 -0.72 12.77 17.48
C TYR A 405 0.71 12.75 16.91
N ALA A 406 1.71 12.50 17.75
CA ALA A 406 3.11 12.55 17.34
C ALA A 406 3.45 11.43 16.33
N SER A 407 2.93 10.22 16.53
CA SER A 407 3.19 9.07 15.65
C SER A 407 2.44 9.13 14.33
N LEU A 408 1.31 9.84 14.28
CA LEU A 408 0.46 9.97 13.09
C LEU A 408 0.64 11.31 12.37
N ASN A 409 1.43 12.23 12.93
CA ASN A 409 1.77 13.49 12.29
C ASN A 409 2.73 13.26 11.11
N LYS A 410 2.17 13.27 9.90
CA LYS A 410 2.87 13.09 8.63
C LYS A 410 3.04 14.42 7.86
N SER A 411 2.96 15.55 8.56
CA SER A 411 3.05 16.87 7.94
C SER A 411 4.43 17.21 7.35
N LYS A 412 5.47 16.46 7.71
CA LYS A 412 6.82 16.58 7.15
C LYS A 412 7.02 15.48 6.11
N PRO A 413 7.58 15.79 4.92
CA PRO A 413 7.91 14.78 3.92
C PRO A 413 8.84 13.70 4.50
N GLU A 414 8.62 12.44 4.10
CA GLU A 414 9.52 11.36 4.47
C GLU A 414 10.92 11.58 3.86
N LYS A 415 11.95 11.06 4.55
CA LYS A 415 13.35 11.18 4.11
C LYS A 415 13.59 10.60 2.73
N ILE A 416 12.90 9.52 2.36
CA ILE A 416 13.01 8.91 1.03
C ILE A 416 12.51 9.85 -0.08
N TYR A 417 11.46 10.64 0.19
CA TYR A 417 11.00 11.67 -0.75
C TYR A 417 12.03 12.79 -0.87
N LEU A 418 12.59 13.25 0.25
CA LEU A 418 13.63 14.28 0.24
C LEU A 418 14.86 13.82 -0.56
N PHE A 419 15.30 12.57 -0.36
CA PHE A 419 16.38 11.95 -1.12
C PHE A 419 16.11 12.02 -2.63
N TRP A 420 14.95 11.53 -3.09
CA TRP A 420 14.63 11.63 -4.51
C TRP A 420 14.56 13.06 -5.01
N ASN A 421 13.93 13.97 -4.25
CA ASN A 421 13.88 15.37 -4.62
C ASN A 421 15.28 15.99 -4.78
N ASP A 422 16.23 15.63 -3.92
CA ASP A 422 17.61 16.11 -3.96
C ASP A 422 18.38 15.52 -5.15
N ILE A 423 18.18 14.24 -5.46
CA ILE A 423 18.68 13.61 -6.70
C ILE A 423 18.15 14.36 -7.92
N PHE A 424 16.84 14.60 -7.98
CA PHE A 424 16.24 15.37 -9.07
C PHE A 424 16.72 16.82 -9.10
N CYS A 425 17.20 17.41 -8.00
CA CYS A 425 17.84 18.73 -8.03
C CYS A 425 19.27 18.67 -8.57
N THR A 426 19.98 17.57 -8.31
CA THR A 426 21.41 17.38 -8.64
C THR A 426 21.64 16.95 -10.10
N VAL A 427 20.81 16.05 -10.64
CA VAL A 427 20.99 15.54 -12.00
C VAL A 427 20.78 16.63 -13.06
N GLU A 428 21.50 16.51 -14.17
CA GLU A 428 21.42 17.47 -15.27
C GLU A 428 20.10 17.36 -16.06
N ASN A 429 19.69 18.46 -16.69
CA ASN A 429 18.51 18.50 -17.56
C ASN A 429 18.72 17.63 -18.81
N ASN A 430 17.63 17.09 -19.37
CA ASN A 430 17.63 16.19 -20.53
C ASN A 430 18.49 14.93 -20.34
N SER A 431 18.62 14.48 -19.08
CA SER A 431 19.35 13.26 -18.70
C SER A 431 18.42 12.05 -18.62
N TYR A 432 19.02 10.88 -18.40
CA TYR A 432 18.34 9.60 -18.26
C TYR A 432 18.59 9.06 -16.86
N ILE A 433 17.53 8.63 -16.17
CA ILE A 433 17.63 7.88 -14.92
C ILE A 433 17.09 6.48 -15.18
N TYR A 434 17.92 5.47 -14.96
CA TYR A 434 17.53 4.08 -14.91
C TYR A 434 17.45 3.62 -13.46
N THR A 435 16.36 2.96 -13.08
CA THR A 435 16.15 2.53 -11.70
C THR A 435 15.51 1.16 -11.59
N ALA A 436 15.95 0.39 -10.59
CA ALA A 436 15.26 -0.82 -10.12
C ALA A 436 14.86 -0.70 -8.63
N SER A 437 14.83 0.53 -8.10
CA SER A 437 14.53 0.78 -6.70
C SER A 437 13.08 0.47 -6.34
N SER A 438 12.84 -0.04 -5.12
CA SER A 438 11.48 -0.20 -4.59
C SER A 438 10.76 1.15 -4.42
N SER A 439 11.52 2.24 -4.40
CA SER A 439 11.02 3.62 -4.30
C SER A 439 10.86 4.32 -5.65
N GLU A 440 10.95 3.58 -6.77
CA GLU A 440 10.90 4.11 -8.14
C GLU A 440 9.70 5.03 -8.42
N ASN A 441 8.56 4.75 -7.78
CA ASN A 441 7.34 5.51 -7.97
C ASN A 441 7.41 6.91 -7.35
N ILE A 442 8.21 7.11 -6.29
CA ILE A 442 8.47 8.45 -5.74
C ILE A 442 9.21 9.29 -6.78
N GLY A 443 10.29 8.75 -7.35
CA GLY A 443 11.06 9.42 -8.39
C GLY A 443 10.22 9.69 -9.65
N MET A 444 9.39 8.73 -10.07
CA MET A 444 8.46 8.89 -11.19
C MET A 444 7.44 10.02 -10.94
N PHE A 445 6.86 10.10 -9.73
CA PHE A 445 5.93 11.17 -9.38
C PHE A 445 6.60 12.55 -9.46
N ILE A 446 7.80 12.68 -8.90
CA ILE A 446 8.59 13.92 -8.93
C ILE A 446 8.87 14.31 -10.39
N ASN A 447 9.34 13.37 -11.22
CA ASN A 447 9.64 13.62 -12.62
C ASN A 447 8.41 14.11 -13.41
N LEU A 448 7.26 13.46 -13.24
CA LEU A 448 6.06 13.73 -14.01
C LEU A 448 5.31 15.00 -13.58
N TYR A 449 5.38 15.37 -12.29
CA TYR A 449 4.47 16.37 -11.73
C TYR A 449 5.14 17.52 -10.98
N GLU A 450 6.39 17.37 -10.54
CA GLU A 450 7.07 18.39 -9.73
C GLU A 450 8.33 18.98 -10.40
N LYS A 451 9.04 18.20 -11.22
CA LYS A 451 10.29 18.57 -11.91
C LYS A 451 10.16 18.42 -13.43
N THR A 452 9.02 18.86 -13.96
CA THR A 452 8.65 18.72 -15.37
C THR A 452 9.57 19.50 -16.32
N ASP A 453 10.24 20.54 -15.81
CA ASP A 453 11.18 21.41 -16.52
C ASP A 453 12.54 20.75 -16.80
N LYS A 454 12.89 19.69 -16.06
CA LYS A 454 14.16 18.99 -16.26
C LYS A 454 14.19 18.07 -17.46
N HIS A 455 13.02 17.66 -17.98
CA HIS A 455 12.88 16.75 -19.12
C HIS A 455 13.72 15.46 -18.97
N ILE A 456 13.73 14.86 -17.78
CA ILE A 456 14.47 13.62 -17.51
C ILE A 456 13.68 12.43 -18.06
N LYS A 457 14.35 11.57 -18.83
CA LYS A 457 13.79 10.28 -19.23
C LYS A 457 14.00 9.29 -18.09
N TYR A 458 12.92 8.90 -17.42
CA TYR A 458 12.94 8.03 -16.25
C TYR A 458 12.47 6.64 -16.64
N ILE A 459 13.35 5.65 -16.52
CA ILE A 459 13.18 4.28 -17.02
C ILE A 459 13.29 3.31 -15.85
N THR A 460 12.25 2.50 -15.66
CA THR A 460 12.17 1.50 -14.60
C THR A 460 12.63 0.13 -15.08
N SER A 461 13.04 -0.75 -14.17
CA SER A 461 13.40 -2.15 -14.48
C SER A 461 12.25 -2.98 -15.06
N ARG A 462 11.01 -2.46 -15.00
CA ARG A 462 9.83 -3.07 -15.61
C ARG A 462 9.73 -2.80 -17.12
N GLU A 463 10.52 -1.86 -17.63
CA GLU A 463 10.50 -1.46 -19.04
C GLU A 463 11.61 -2.18 -19.81
N THR A 464 11.32 -2.54 -21.07
CA THR A 464 12.32 -3.16 -21.97
C THR A 464 13.52 -2.26 -22.26
N ASP A 465 13.35 -0.95 -22.07
CA ASP A 465 14.41 0.03 -22.24
C ASP A 465 15.50 -0.11 -21.17
N TYR A 466 15.23 -0.76 -20.03
CA TYR A 466 16.20 -1.05 -18.98
C TYR A 466 17.14 -2.19 -19.41
N SER A 467 18.16 -1.86 -20.21
CA SER A 467 19.15 -2.83 -20.69
C SER A 467 20.54 -2.20 -20.85
N VAL A 468 21.57 -3.06 -20.88
CA VAL A 468 22.96 -2.62 -21.11
C VAL A 468 23.07 -1.91 -22.46
N GLU A 469 22.48 -2.47 -23.52
CA GLU A 469 22.58 -1.93 -24.88
C GLU A 469 21.99 -0.53 -24.98
N ASN A 470 20.85 -0.29 -24.33
CA ASN A 470 20.19 1.02 -24.36
C ASN A 470 20.96 2.07 -23.56
N ILE A 471 21.52 1.71 -22.40
CA ILE A 471 22.37 2.61 -21.62
C ILE A 471 23.63 2.97 -22.44
N LYS A 472 24.30 1.98 -23.05
CA LYS A 472 25.43 2.21 -23.98
C LYS A 472 25.05 3.11 -25.15
N GLY A 473 23.89 2.85 -25.78
CA GLY A 473 23.37 3.66 -26.87
C GLY A 473 23.17 5.13 -26.49
N ASN A 474 22.62 5.39 -25.30
CA ASN A 474 22.44 6.74 -24.78
C ASN A 474 23.78 7.45 -24.50
N LEU A 475 24.75 6.73 -23.93
CA LEU A 475 26.10 7.27 -23.71
C LEU A 475 26.77 7.65 -25.04
N LYS A 476 26.68 6.80 -26.07
CA LYS A 476 27.21 7.07 -27.41
C LYS A 476 26.57 8.29 -28.08
N GLN A 477 25.31 8.58 -27.76
CA GLN A 477 24.60 9.79 -28.19
C GLN A 477 24.95 11.03 -27.34
N GLY A 478 25.91 10.94 -26.42
CA GLY A 478 26.32 12.03 -25.54
C GLY A 478 25.31 12.36 -24.43
N LYS A 479 24.33 11.48 -24.17
CA LYS A 479 23.35 11.68 -23.10
C LYS A 479 24.00 11.45 -21.74
N LYS A 480 23.58 12.25 -20.75
CA LYS A 480 23.94 12.03 -19.34
C LYS A 480 23.06 10.92 -18.77
N VAL A 481 23.68 9.91 -18.19
CA VAL A 481 23.00 8.71 -17.68
C VAL A 481 23.30 8.52 -16.19
N TYR A 482 22.24 8.23 -15.46
CA TYR A 482 22.22 8.01 -14.02
C TYR A 482 21.57 6.68 -13.72
N LEU A 483 22.08 5.99 -12.70
CA LEU A 483 21.67 4.67 -12.27
C LEU A 483 21.27 4.75 -10.80
N ALA A 484 20.04 4.39 -10.43
CA ALA A 484 19.53 4.50 -9.07
C ALA A 484 18.97 3.15 -8.59
N GLY A 485 19.56 2.56 -7.54
CA GLY A 485 19.09 1.27 -7.00
C GLY A 485 19.05 0.20 -8.09
N ILE A 486 20.22 -0.13 -8.62
CA ILE A 486 20.37 -0.97 -9.82
C ILE A 486 20.48 -2.45 -9.52
N GLU A 487 20.16 -3.25 -10.54
CA GLU A 487 20.44 -4.68 -10.57
C GLU A 487 21.92 -4.95 -10.86
N ASP A 488 22.46 -6.00 -10.24
CA ASP A 488 23.89 -6.31 -10.24
C ASP A 488 24.49 -6.52 -11.64
N PHE A 489 23.68 -6.97 -12.59
CA PHE A 489 24.14 -7.23 -13.96
C PHE A 489 24.64 -5.97 -14.68
N LEU A 490 24.22 -4.76 -14.27
CA LEU A 490 24.69 -3.51 -14.89
C LEU A 490 26.09 -3.10 -14.42
N ILE A 491 26.48 -3.47 -13.20
CA ILE A 491 27.72 -3.00 -12.55
C ILE A 491 28.99 -3.34 -13.37
N PRO A 492 29.14 -4.55 -13.94
CA PRO A 492 30.32 -4.92 -14.72
C PRO A 492 30.47 -4.15 -16.04
N HIS A 493 29.45 -3.42 -16.51
CA HIS A 493 29.47 -2.79 -17.83
C HIS A 493 29.81 -1.31 -17.82
N PHE A 494 29.79 -0.65 -16.66
CA PHE A 494 29.86 0.82 -16.59
C PHE A 494 30.81 1.33 -15.50
N ASN A 495 31.48 2.44 -15.79
CA ASN A 495 32.23 3.21 -14.81
C ASN A 495 31.27 4.11 -14.04
N LEU A 496 31.18 3.89 -12.72
CA LEU A 496 30.17 4.49 -11.86
C LEU A 496 30.81 5.46 -10.87
N GLU A 497 30.35 6.70 -10.88
CA GLU A 497 30.68 7.70 -9.87
C GLU A 497 29.50 7.85 -8.91
N LYS A 498 29.69 7.56 -7.63
CA LYS A 498 28.62 7.66 -6.63
C LYS A 498 28.27 9.12 -6.39
N ILE A 499 26.97 9.45 -6.51
CA ILE A 499 26.43 10.78 -6.23
C ILE A 499 25.97 10.86 -4.78
N ASP A 500 25.09 9.94 -4.40
CA ASP A 500 24.51 9.91 -3.05
C ASP A 500 24.00 8.49 -2.73
N SER A 501 23.65 8.26 -1.47
CA SER A 501 23.02 7.03 -1.02
C SER A 501 22.11 7.24 0.19
N TYR A 502 21.05 6.44 0.25
CA TYR A 502 20.09 6.44 1.35
C TYR A 502 19.67 5.01 1.69
N HIS A 503 19.60 4.70 2.99
CA HIS A 503 19.04 3.43 3.45
C HIS A 503 17.55 3.60 3.77
N TRP A 504 16.70 2.82 3.11
CA TRP A 504 15.25 2.87 3.31
C TRP A 504 14.77 1.68 4.14
N ASP A 505 14.57 1.93 5.44
CA ASP A 505 14.16 0.94 6.44
C ASP A 505 12.92 0.13 6.03
N ARG A 506 11.95 0.77 5.36
CA ARG A 506 10.65 0.16 5.01
C ARG A 506 10.81 -1.07 4.11
N PHE A 507 11.78 -1.04 3.20
CA PHE A 507 12.07 -2.12 2.25
C PHE A 507 13.44 -2.77 2.50
N ASN A 508 14.13 -2.35 3.57
CA ASN A 508 15.50 -2.75 3.87
C ASN A 508 16.43 -2.58 2.64
N GLU A 509 16.26 -1.47 1.92
CA GLU A 509 16.93 -1.21 0.65
C GLU A 509 18.06 -0.17 0.84
N ASN A 510 19.26 -0.48 0.36
CA ASN A 510 20.34 0.49 0.24
C ASN A 510 20.30 1.13 -1.15
N LEU A 511 19.62 2.27 -1.25
CA LEU A 511 19.49 3.01 -2.49
C LEU A 511 20.75 3.82 -2.74
N ILE A 512 21.49 3.49 -3.80
CA ILE A 512 22.67 4.25 -4.24
C ILE A 512 22.38 4.81 -5.63
N VAL A 513 22.75 6.07 -5.83
CA VAL A 513 22.66 6.73 -7.14
C VAL A 513 24.06 6.97 -7.68
N TYR A 514 24.28 6.51 -8.91
CA TYR A 514 25.52 6.66 -9.64
C TYR A 514 25.32 7.52 -10.88
N ARG A 515 26.34 8.32 -11.21
CA ARG A 515 26.55 8.87 -12.53
C ARG A 515 27.34 7.87 -13.36
N VAL A 516 26.90 7.59 -14.58
CA VAL A 516 27.69 6.80 -15.53
C VAL A 516 28.70 7.71 -16.22
N THR A 517 29.99 7.44 -16.02
CA THR A 517 31.09 8.23 -16.61
C THR A 517 31.60 7.63 -17.91
N GLY A 518 31.32 6.35 -18.17
CA GLY A 518 31.64 5.66 -19.41
C GLY A 518 31.38 4.15 -19.33
N GLU A 519 31.65 3.44 -20.41
CA GLU A 519 31.62 1.97 -20.43
C GLU A 519 32.89 1.40 -19.79
N LYS A 520 32.78 0.27 -19.07
CA LYS A 520 33.96 -0.54 -18.72
C LYS A 520 34.40 -1.35 -19.95
N LEU A 521 35.70 -1.43 -20.13
CA LEU A 521 36.31 -2.09 -21.29
C LEU A 521 36.68 -3.53 -20.89
N GLN A 522 36.23 -4.50 -21.68
CA GLN A 522 36.48 -5.92 -21.43
C GLN A 522 37.58 -6.45 -22.33
N LEU A 523 38.42 -7.32 -21.77
CA LEU A 523 39.45 -8.05 -22.48
C LEU A 523 38.87 -9.35 -23.04
N GLU A 524 39.30 -9.74 -24.23
CA GLU A 524 38.95 -11.04 -24.82
C GLU A 524 39.99 -12.09 -24.41
N ILE A 525 39.55 -13.31 -24.11
CA ILE A 525 40.43 -14.42 -23.73
C ILE A 525 40.20 -15.59 -24.68
N GLU A 526 41.22 -15.94 -25.45
CA GLU A 526 41.18 -17.02 -26.43
C GLU A 526 42.13 -18.15 -26.02
N PRO A 527 41.60 -19.34 -25.67
CA PRO A 527 42.42 -20.50 -25.36
C PRO A 527 42.87 -21.27 -26.63
N VAL A 528 44.15 -21.63 -26.69
CA VAL A 528 44.75 -22.44 -27.74
C VAL A 528 45.41 -23.67 -27.11
N VAL A 529 44.95 -24.86 -27.48
CA VAL A 529 45.48 -26.14 -26.98
C VAL A 529 46.41 -26.76 -28.02
N THR A 530 47.67 -26.97 -27.67
CA THR A 530 48.70 -27.38 -28.66
C THR A 530 48.67 -28.87 -29.01
N ASN A 531 47.80 -29.69 -28.40
CA ASN A 531 47.60 -31.10 -28.76
C ASN A 531 46.28 -31.66 -28.17
N PRO A 532 45.29 -32.10 -28.97
CA PRO A 532 44.00 -32.58 -28.43
C PRO A 532 44.05 -34.01 -27.89
N ASP A 533 44.96 -34.85 -28.39
CA ASP A 533 45.10 -36.26 -27.98
C ASP A 533 46.10 -36.35 -26.81
N ILE A 534 45.59 -36.44 -25.59
CA ILE A 534 46.38 -36.41 -24.36
C ILE A 534 46.28 -37.77 -23.68
N ARG A 535 47.41 -38.48 -23.55
CA ARG A 535 47.48 -39.76 -22.82
C ARG A 535 47.97 -39.56 -21.40
N PHE A 536 47.69 -40.54 -20.55
CA PHE A 536 48.23 -40.59 -19.20
C PHE A 536 49.76 -40.40 -19.19
N GLY A 537 50.23 -39.44 -18.39
CA GLY A 537 51.65 -39.10 -18.27
C GLY A 537 52.13 -37.98 -19.21
N ASP A 538 51.38 -37.65 -20.25
CA ASP A 538 51.76 -36.60 -21.21
C ASP A 538 51.79 -35.22 -20.54
N ILE A 539 52.73 -34.39 -21.01
CA ILE A 539 52.77 -32.96 -20.72
C ILE A 539 52.27 -32.23 -21.96
N PHE A 540 51.25 -31.42 -21.79
CA PHE A 540 50.67 -30.61 -22.85
C PHE A 540 50.62 -29.14 -22.42
N LYS A 541 50.34 -28.27 -23.40
CA LYS A 541 50.32 -26.81 -23.21
C LYS A 541 48.96 -26.26 -23.56
N ILE A 542 48.53 -25.34 -22.72
CA ILE A 542 47.39 -24.46 -22.99
C ILE A 542 47.93 -23.05 -23.01
N GLU A 543 47.77 -22.36 -24.12
CA GLU A 543 48.07 -20.95 -24.28
C GLU A 543 46.77 -20.15 -24.17
N TYR A 544 46.73 -19.16 -23.29
CA TYR A 544 45.65 -18.20 -23.21
C TYR A 544 46.13 -16.87 -23.78
N ILE A 545 45.55 -16.46 -24.89
CA ILE A 545 45.79 -15.16 -25.52
C ILE A 545 44.77 -14.18 -24.95
N ILE A 546 45.24 -13.07 -24.39
CA ILE A 546 44.41 -12.03 -23.79
C ILE A 546 44.55 -10.78 -24.66
N LYS A 547 43.46 -10.40 -25.33
CA LYS A 547 43.42 -9.32 -26.32
C LYS A 547 42.77 -8.07 -25.75
N ASN A 548 43.41 -6.93 -25.97
CA ASN A 548 42.83 -5.61 -25.76
C ASN A 548 42.50 -4.97 -27.10
N SER A 549 41.24 -5.11 -27.53
CA SER A 549 40.73 -4.52 -28.78
C SER A 549 40.35 -3.04 -28.64
N HIS A 550 40.71 -2.38 -27.53
CA HIS A 550 40.32 -1.00 -27.23
C HIS A 550 41.48 -0.02 -27.38
N ASP A 551 41.14 1.26 -27.53
CA ASP A 551 42.06 2.39 -27.74
C ASP A 551 42.78 2.88 -26.47
N LYS A 552 42.69 2.12 -25.37
CA LYS A 552 43.26 2.46 -24.06
C LYS A 552 43.94 1.24 -23.45
N ASP A 553 45.01 1.51 -22.72
CA ASP A 553 45.69 0.49 -21.93
C ASP A 553 44.77 -0.07 -20.85
N LEU A 554 44.72 -1.40 -20.76
CA LEU A 554 43.97 -2.13 -19.74
C LEU A 554 44.91 -2.88 -18.82
N LYS A 555 44.43 -3.14 -17.60
CA LYS A 555 45.26 -3.67 -16.53
C LYS A 555 44.61 -4.87 -15.89
N ILE A 556 45.27 -6.01 -16.00
CA ILE A 556 44.93 -7.20 -15.23
C ILE A 556 45.50 -7.03 -13.83
N THR A 557 44.67 -7.19 -12.81
CA THR A 557 45.07 -7.15 -11.40
C THR A 557 45.22 -8.53 -10.78
N SER A 558 44.48 -9.51 -11.30
CA SER A 558 44.66 -10.92 -10.93
C SER A 558 44.38 -11.89 -12.07
N ILE A 559 45.00 -13.06 -11.99
CA ILE A 559 44.73 -14.20 -12.87
C ILE A 559 44.49 -15.41 -11.98
N GLU A 560 43.53 -16.24 -12.33
CA GLU A 560 43.20 -17.48 -11.63
C GLU A 560 43.13 -18.66 -12.60
N LEU A 561 43.76 -19.77 -12.21
CA LEU A 561 43.69 -21.05 -12.90
C LEU A 561 43.18 -22.12 -11.92
N SER A 562 42.08 -22.77 -12.29
CA SER A 562 41.57 -23.96 -11.60
C SER A 562 41.68 -25.16 -12.53
N ILE A 563 42.28 -26.24 -12.05
CA ILE A 563 42.44 -27.49 -12.80
C ILE A 563 41.79 -28.65 -12.06
N SER A 564 41.20 -29.58 -12.81
CA SER A 564 40.65 -30.81 -12.25
C SER A 564 41.74 -31.71 -11.67
N LYS A 565 41.40 -32.59 -10.71
CA LYS A 565 42.34 -33.53 -10.04
C LYS A 565 43.08 -34.47 -11.00
N ASN A 566 42.53 -34.67 -12.19
CA ASN A 566 43.12 -35.48 -13.26
C ASN A 566 44.33 -34.82 -13.92
N LEU A 567 44.57 -33.53 -13.64
CA LEU A 567 45.67 -32.75 -14.18
C LEU A 567 46.54 -32.22 -13.04
N LYS A 568 47.83 -32.08 -13.31
CA LYS A 568 48.78 -31.42 -12.43
C LYS A 568 49.45 -30.26 -13.13
N PHE A 569 49.44 -29.11 -12.47
CA PHE A 569 50.23 -27.95 -12.90
C PHE A 569 51.72 -28.31 -12.84
N VAL A 570 52.44 -28.06 -13.94
CA VAL A 570 53.88 -28.29 -14.03
C VAL A 570 54.62 -26.97 -13.84
N GLU A 571 54.41 -26.02 -14.76
CA GLU A 571 55.02 -24.70 -14.76
C GLU A 571 54.31 -23.75 -15.74
N VAL A 572 54.55 -22.45 -15.61
CA VAL A 572 54.36 -21.47 -16.70
C VAL A 572 55.57 -21.51 -17.62
N ASP A 573 55.35 -21.60 -18.94
CA ASP A 573 56.40 -21.59 -19.96
C ASP A 573 56.98 -20.18 -20.11
N SER A 574 58.31 -20.06 -20.07
CA SER A 574 59.01 -18.78 -20.11
C SER A 574 58.87 -18.00 -21.42
N ARG A 575 58.35 -18.65 -22.48
CA ARG A 575 58.09 -18.03 -23.80
C ARG A 575 56.83 -17.17 -23.84
N GLY A 576 55.93 -17.30 -22.86
CA GLY A 576 54.76 -16.41 -22.75
C GLY A 576 55.14 -15.05 -22.17
N PHE A 577 54.35 -14.01 -22.48
CA PHE A 577 54.51 -12.68 -21.90
C PHE A 577 54.42 -12.73 -20.36
N ILE A 578 53.42 -13.45 -19.84
CA ILE A 578 53.32 -13.78 -18.43
C ILE A 578 54.12 -15.06 -18.18
N ASN A 579 55.30 -14.90 -17.58
CA ASN A 579 56.26 -15.99 -17.34
C ASN A 579 56.56 -16.25 -15.85
N GLN A 580 55.89 -15.55 -14.95
CA GLN A 580 56.04 -15.76 -13.51
C GLN A 580 55.23 -16.98 -13.05
N GLN A 581 55.78 -17.75 -12.11
CA GLN A 581 55.05 -18.88 -11.52
C GLN A 581 53.94 -18.40 -10.57
N PRO A 582 52.78 -19.07 -10.53
CA PRO A 582 51.67 -18.70 -9.65
C PRO A 582 51.96 -19.05 -8.19
N SER A 583 51.22 -18.41 -7.28
CA SER A 583 51.06 -18.89 -5.91
C SER A 583 49.84 -19.80 -5.79
N LEU A 584 49.90 -20.81 -4.93
CA LEU A 584 48.76 -21.67 -4.64
C LEU A 584 47.94 -21.09 -3.48
N SER A 585 46.65 -20.85 -3.70
CA SER A 585 45.72 -20.37 -2.68
C SER A 585 44.46 -21.24 -2.70
N GLY A 586 44.29 -22.08 -1.68
CA GLY A 586 43.27 -23.13 -1.70
C GLY A 586 43.52 -24.12 -2.84
N GLU A 587 42.52 -24.36 -3.69
CA GLU A 587 42.61 -25.26 -4.85
C GLU A 587 42.93 -24.52 -6.18
N LYS A 588 43.28 -23.22 -6.12
CA LYS A 588 43.54 -22.39 -7.29
C LYS A 588 44.99 -21.90 -7.37
N TYR A 589 45.52 -21.85 -8.58
CA TYR A 589 46.77 -21.16 -8.89
C TYR A 589 46.46 -19.71 -9.23
N MET A 590 47.08 -18.76 -8.54
CA MET A 590 46.78 -17.34 -8.67
C MET A 590 48.03 -16.52 -8.96
N TRP A 591 47.86 -15.51 -9.82
CA TRP A 591 48.80 -14.42 -10.00
C TRP A 591 48.15 -13.16 -9.47
N VAL A 592 48.65 -12.61 -8.36
CA VAL A 592 48.20 -11.32 -7.82
C VAL A 592 49.26 -10.29 -8.16
N LYS A 593 49.25 -9.86 -9.42
CA LYS A 593 50.20 -8.89 -9.97
C LYS A 593 49.54 -8.15 -11.12
N GLU A 594 50.03 -6.94 -11.33
CA GLU A 594 49.56 -6.05 -12.37
C GLU A 594 50.24 -6.35 -13.70
N TYR A 595 49.43 -6.62 -14.72
CA TYR A 595 49.88 -6.74 -16.12
C TYR A 595 49.16 -5.70 -16.96
N ILE A 596 49.91 -4.83 -17.62
CA ILE A 596 49.36 -3.82 -18.54
C ILE A 596 49.32 -4.44 -19.93
N ILE A 597 48.16 -4.30 -20.59
CA ILE A 597 47.94 -4.64 -21.99
C ILE A 597 47.71 -3.32 -22.70
N GLU A 598 48.65 -2.94 -23.57
CA GLU A 598 48.57 -1.69 -24.33
C GLU A 598 47.32 -1.68 -25.23
N ALA A 599 46.88 -0.49 -25.62
CA ALA A 599 45.83 -0.32 -26.62
C ALA A 599 46.08 -1.16 -27.88
N GLU A 600 45.04 -1.80 -28.41
CA GLU A 600 45.09 -2.60 -29.64
C GLU A 600 46.20 -3.68 -29.66
N SER A 601 46.51 -4.26 -28.49
CA SER A 601 47.56 -5.27 -28.32
C SER A 601 47.07 -6.56 -27.66
N GLU A 602 47.92 -7.58 -27.66
CA GLU A 602 47.65 -8.85 -26.98
C GLU A 602 48.85 -9.32 -26.16
N ILE A 603 48.57 -10.03 -25.07
CA ILE A 603 49.56 -10.74 -24.26
C ILE A 603 49.13 -12.20 -24.13
N ASN A 604 50.05 -13.08 -23.76
CA ASN A 604 49.75 -14.49 -23.56
C ASN A 604 50.33 -15.06 -22.26
N ILE A 605 49.70 -16.13 -21.80
CA ILE A 605 50.25 -17.02 -20.77
C ILE A 605 50.19 -18.46 -21.28
N ILE A 606 51.30 -19.18 -21.17
CA ILE A 606 51.39 -20.57 -21.62
C ILE A 606 51.58 -21.47 -20.41
N ILE A 607 50.60 -22.34 -20.18
CA ILE A 607 50.51 -23.19 -19.00
C ILE A 607 50.83 -24.62 -19.39
N LYS A 608 51.82 -25.23 -18.71
CA LYS A 608 52.15 -26.65 -18.88
C LYS A 608 51.43 -27.47 -17.83
N LEU A 609 50.62 -28.43 -18.30
CA LEU A 609 49.88 -29.36 -17.46
C LEU A 609 50.33 -30.79 -17.75
N ARG A 610 50.32 -31.65 -16.74
CA ARG A 610 50.56 -33.09 -16.86
C ARG A 610 49.27 -33.86 -16.61
N ALA A 611 48.96 -34.79 -17.50
CA ALA A 611 47.89 -35.75 -17.33
C ALA A 611 48.24 -36.76 -16.21
N GLN A 612 47.49 -36.76 -15.11
CA GLN A 612 47.74 -37.60 -13.95
C GLN A 612 46.80 -38.79 -13.81
N THR A 613 45.55 -38.70 -14.28
CA THR A 613 44.62 -39.84 -14.25
C THR A 613 43.70 -39.81 -15.46
N PRO A 614 43.40 -40.96 -16.10
CA PRO A 614 42.48 -41.03 -17.23
C PRO A 614 41.08 -40.50 -16.89
N GLY A 615 40.41 -39.90 -17.87
CA GLY A 615 39.07 -39.33 -17.74
C GLY A 615 38.96 -37.90 -18.27
N GLN A 616 37.77 -37.32 -18.18
CA GLN A 616 37.54 -35.92 -18.56
C GLN A 616 38.08 -34.99 -17.48
N ALA A 617 38.83 -33.97 -17.91
CA ALA A 617 39.41 -32.95 -17.05
C ALA A 617 39.02 -31.56 -17.55
N GLU A 618 38.55 -30.72 -16.64
CA GLU A 618 38.21 -29.33 -16.90
C GLU A 618 39.35 -28.40 -16.44
N VAL A 619 39.66 -27.40 -17.28
CA VAL A 619 40.57 -26.29 -16.97
C VAL A 619 39.79 -24.99 -17.07
N LYS A 620 39.74 -24.23 -15.97
CA LYS A 620 39.11 -22.90 -15.89
C LYS A 620 40.18 -21.85 -15.72
N PHE A 621 40.11 -20.82 -16.55
CA PHE A 621 41.00 -19.69 -16.52
C PHE A 621 40.18 -18.41 -16.45
N SER A 622 40.57 -17.51 -15.55
CA SER A 622 39.88 -16.26 -15.35
C SER A 622 40.88 -15.14 -15.08
N ILE A 623 40.52 -13.92 -15.46
CA ILE A 623 41.30 -12.72 -15.16
C ILE A 623 40.41 -11.67 -14.51
N THR A 624 41.00 -10.80 -13.69
CA THR A 624 40.35 -9.60 -13.18
C THR A 624 40.96 -8.37 -13.81
N SER A 625 40.15 -7.54 -14.47
CA SER A 625 40.55 -6.21 -14.99
C SER A 625 39.45 -5.21 -14.71
N GLN A 626 39.80 -4.00 -14.27
CA GLN A 626 38.82 -2.95 -13.91
C GLN A 626 37.74 -3.43 -12.90
N ASP A 627 38.15 -4.28 -11.95
CA ASP A 627 37.27 -4.96 -10.98
C ASP A 627 36.19 -5.87 -11.62
N ILE A 628 36.39 -6.29 -12.87
CA ILE A 628 35.55 -7.27 -13.57
C ILE A 628 36.28 -8.60 -13.61
N TYR A 629 35.63 -9.65 -13.10
CA TYR A 629 36.07 -11.03 -13.25
C TYR A 629 35.59 -11.60 -14.59
N MET A 630 36.53 -11.91 -15.48
CA MET A 630 36.26 -12.43 -16.84
C MET A 630 36.72 -13.87 -16.94
N ASN A 631 35.85 -14.75 -17.43
CA ASN A 631 36.16 -16.16 -17.64
C ASN A 631 36.53 -16.42 -19.10
N SER A 632 37.60 -17.19 -19.30
CA SER A 632 37.87 -17.85 -20.58
C SER A 632 36.78 -18.90 -20.86
N PRO A 633 36.53 -19.23 -22.13
CA PRO A 633 35.86 -20.49 -22.48
C PRO A 633 36.50 -21.67 -21.72
N ASN A 634 35.65 -22.55 -21.15
CA ASN A 634 36.12 -23.72 -20.44
C ASN A 634 36.80 -24.70 -21.42
N ILE A 635 37.96 -25.20 -21.03
CA ILE A 635 38.66 -26.22 -21.81
C ILE A 635 38.37 -27.57 -21.16
N ILE A 636 37.81 -28.49 -21.95
CA ILE A 636 37.61 -29.88 -21.56
C ILE A 636 38.63 -30.72 -22.32
N VAL A 637 39.49 -31.41 -21.56
CA VAL A 637 40.46 -32.35 -22.09
C VAL A 637 40.03 -33.77 -21.73
N THR A 638 40.14 -34.70 -22.67
CA THR A 638 39.98 -36.13 -22.38
C THR A 638 41.36 -36.75 -22.23
N VAL A 639 41.67 -37.26 -21.04
CA VAL A 639 42.90 -38.01 -20.79
C VAL A 639 42.64 -39.49 -21.10
N GLU A 640 43.24 -39.96 -22.19
CA GLU A 640 43.21 -41.37 -22.60
C GLU A 640 44.17 -42.22 -21.73
N LYS A 641 43.91 -43.52 -21.69
CA LYS A 641 44.69 -44.48 -20.91
C LYS A 641 46.09 -44.69 -21.47
#